data_AF-D8TCM5-F1
#
_entry.id   AF-D8TCM5-F1
#
_cell.length_a   1.000
_cell.length_b   1.000
_cell.length_c   1.000
_cell.angle_alpha   90.00
_cell.angle_beta   90.00
_cell.angle_gamma   90.00
#
_symmetry.space_group_name_H-M   'P 1'
#
loop_
_entity.id
_entity.type
_entity.pdbx_description
1 polymer ?
#
loop_
_entity_poly.entity_id
_entity_poly.type
_entity_poly.pdbx_seq_one_letter_code
_entity_poly.pdbx_strand_id
1 'polypeptide(L)'
;MKKRALVFIASASTELQSAATQNGSLVDDLAAVPSCPTPDFSRGVGTHVTLLNPLKVLVPPSARVPHRRSLLVYVPGMDCTGQGIRPQLPSLVAAGHDIRCVYIPSSNRSGWSSLTATLAPLLRHEAKGYEQVILVGESFGGRLALHLARAAGDVVSRLVLVNPSTNLAQSNKLASIVGHTGILALFPEPLYEFAQDILLPLMVKRNRVSSTDDDLLSPIDFVPAECAAFRLSMLNDQAELSDGELRSIQMPTLILSSAKDRMLASLAEGIRLQSLIPNSKRVILPDSGHMALLEDCIDLAEIMDDHGFHHPNASHDQPNDAVPDETMDQLGDILGPWRFLTSPFISGADNLPSPSLLRGRPVLFVGNHTIFGVYDSAVLVHELFLRGFKCRTLAHPGHWMSAVGTFFEKYGCVKANKFEAYRVLKEGQHVLLFPGGAREVCKRKGEEYKLFWKPTTDFVRMAIRLNAIIVPFGALGGDEAFKVFMDSNDILQSPLSNVVRQVYTALNLDIESVHPISTFPFTNLPSAIPFPYYLKRIYFHFAEPVDTSRVDFDIGDREKCRELYRARAARKDGSQTEKSFTSCTKAYLLFFSVVSFVRWQMSKLKMYLSEHCHLVIPGLIASPLASSKKMVIDLNVFTTLLPWPRDFFIEVLEIHGQTKTPQRIKEILEFSAI
;
A
#
# COMPACT_ATOMS: atom_id res chain seq x y z
N MET A 1 -33.18 36.39 -46.91
CA MET A 1 -32.13 35.82 -46.04
C MET A 1 -32.56 34.69 -45.10
N LYS A 2 -33.82 34.21 -45.08
CA LYS A 2 -34.24 33.06 -44.23
C LYS A 2 -34.41 31.70 -44.95
N LYS A 3 -34.19 31.63 -46.28
CA LYS A 3 -34.28 30.35 -47.05
C LYS A 3 -32.93 29.73 -47.43
N ARG A 4 -31.79 30.41 -47.24
CA ARG A 4 -30.44 29.83 -47.41
C ARG A 4 -29.88 29.18 -46.14
N ALA A 5 -30.45 29.47 -44.97
CA ALA A 5 -30.04 28.88 -43.70
C ALA A 5 -30.60 27.46 -43.47
N LEU A 6 -31.77 27.12 -44.03
CA LEU A 6 -32.35 25.77 -43.88
C LEU A 6 -31.67 24.70 -44.74
N VAL A 7 -31.09 25.08 -45.88
CA VAL A 7 -30.38 24.12 -46.76
C VAL A 7 -29.00 23.74 -46.19
N PHE A 8 -28.35 24.67 -45.47
CA PHE A 8 -27.09 24.40 -44.76
C PHE A 8 -27.26 23.54 -43.50
N ILE A 9 -28.41 23.63 -42.82
CA ILE A 9 -28.69 22.80 -41.64
C ILE A 9 -29.04 21.36 -42.06
N ALA A 10 -29.71 21.19 -43.20
CA ALA A 10 -30.03 19.86 -43.73
C ALA A 10 -28.78 19.12 -44.25
N SER A 11 -27.86 19.79 -44.96
CA SER A 11 -26.62 19.14 -45.44
C SER A 11 -25.63 18.87 -44.31
N ALA A 12 -25.53 19.77 -43.32
CA ALA A 12 -24.71 19.52 -42.13
C ALA A 12 -25.25 18.36 -41.29
N SER A 13 -26.56 18.17 -41.22
CA SER A 13 -27.16 17.03 -40.50
C SER A 13 -26.94 15.68 -41.20
N THR A 14 -26.81 15.66 -42.53
CA THR A 14 -26.48 14.42 -43.27
C THR A 14 -24.99 14.10 -43.20
N GLU A 15 -24.10 15.10 -43.19
CA GLU A 15 -22.66 14.91 -42.96
C GLU A 15 -22.34 14.56 -41.50
N LEU A 16 -23.08 15.09 -40.52
CA LEU A 16 -22.98 14.67 -39.12
C LEU A 16 -23.56 13.27 -38.88
N GLN A 17 -24.59 12.85 -39.62
CA GLN A 17 -25.10 11.47 -39.56
C GLN A 17 -24.20 10.46 -40.30
N SER A 18 -23.52 10.87 -41.38
CA SER A 18 -22.48 10.04 -42.02
C SER A 18 -21.19 9.97 -41.19
N ALA A 19 -20.84 11.06 -40.49
CA ALA A 19 -19.73 11.07 -39.53
C ALA A 19 -20.07 10.29 -38.24
N ALA A 20 -21.34 10.29 -37.81
CA ALA A 20 -21.80 9.49 -36.67
C ALA A 20 -21.91 7.99 -37.02
N THR A 21 -22.19 7.62 -38.28
CA THR A 21 -22.13 6.21 -38.72
C THR A 21 -20.69 5.74 -39.00
N GLN A 22 -19.75 6.62 -39.35
CA GLN A 22 -18.31 6.29 -39.40
C GLN A 22 -17.63 6.29 -38.02
N ASN A 23 -18.09 7.10 -37.06
CA ASN A 23 -17.60 7.06 -35.67
C ASN A 23 -18.25 5.96 -34.82
N GLY A 24 -19.43 5.48 -35.19
CA GLY A 24 -20.02 4.26 -34.62
C GLY A 24 -19.17 3.03 -34.95
N SER A 25 -18.60 2.97 -36.15
CA SER A 25 -17.64 1.92 -36.51
C SER A 25 -16.37 2.03 -35.70
N LEU A 26 -15.81 3.21 -35.41
CA LEU A 26 -14.58 3.31 -34.61
C LEU A 26 -14.73 2.84 -33.15
N VAL A 27 -15.89 3.03 -32.53
CA VAL A 27 -16.14 2.58 -31.15
C VAL A 27 -16.51 1.09 -31.10
N ASP A 28 -17.26 0.60 -32.09
CA ASP A 28 -17.53 -0.83 -32.23
C ASP A 28 -16.29 -1.61 -32.73
N ASP A 29 -15.41 -0.99 -33.52
CA ASP A 29 -14.11 -1.54 -33.98
C ASP A 29 -13.07 -1.52 -32.85
N LEU A 30 -13.15 -0.57 -31.90
CA LEU A 30 -12.34 -0.57 -30.67
C LEU A 30 -12.82 -1.63 -29.66
N ALA A 31 -14.13 -1.92 -29.64
CA ALA A 31 -14.69 -3.06 -28.90
C ALA A 31 -14.44 -4.42 -29.58
N ALA A 32 -14.09 -4.41 -30.87
CA ALA A 32 -13.71 -5.59 -31.66
C ALA A 32 -12.19 -5.85 -31.70
N VAL A 33 -11.37 -5.03 -31.02
CA VAL A 33 -9.96 -5.36 -30.80
C VAL A 33 -9.91 -6.58 -29.87
N PRO A 34 -9.32 -7.71 -30.30
CA PRO A 34 -9.30 -8.90 -29.46
C PRO A 34 -8.61 -8.56 -28.14
N SER A 35 -9.12 -9.15 -27.04
CA SER A 35 -8.42 -9.30 -25.77
C SER A 35 -6.91 -9.31 -25.99
N CYS A 36 -6.15 -8.47 -25.27
CA CYS A 36 -4.70 -8.40 -25.38
C CYS A 36 -4.14 -9.83 -25.58
N PRO A 37 -3.44 -10.12 -26.70
CA PRO A 37 -3.04 -11.48 -27.01
C PRO A 37 -2.23 -12.04 -25.84
N THR A 38 -2.52 -13.29 -25.47
CA THR A 38 -1.83 -13.94 -24.36
C THR A 38 -0.33 -14.00 -24.66
N PRO A 39 0.53 -13.47 -23.77
CA PRO A 39 1.98 -13.50 -23.95
C PRO A 39 2.49 -14.95 -24.08
N ASP A 40 3.28 -15.24 -25.13
CA ASP A 40 3.93 -16.55 -25.30
C ASP A 40 5.42 -16.45 -24.97
N PHE A 41 5.77 -16.91 -23.77
CA PHE A 41 7.15 -16.99 -23.28
C PHE A 41 7.79 -18.37 -23.55
N SER A 42 7.01 -19.36 -24.00
CA SER A 42 7.46 -20.76 -24.18
C SER A 42 8.38 -20.96 -25.39
N ARG A 43 8.28 -20.11 -26.40
CA ARG A 43 9.08 -20.20 -27.64
C ARG A 43 10.42 -19.47 -27.57
N GLY A 44 10.70 -18.80 -26.45
CA GLY A 44 11.95 -18.12 -26.16
C GLY A 44 12.99 -18.98 -25.42
N VAL A 45 12.67 -20.25 -25.13
CA VAL A 45 13.55 -21.21 -24.45
C VAL A 45 14.68 -21.61 -25.41
N GLY A 46 15.60 -20.67 -25.64
CA GLY A 46 16.84 -20.89 -26.36
C GLY A 46 17.95 -21.35 -25.41
N THR A 47 19.04 -21.86 -25.98
CA THR A 47 20.27 -22.20 -25.23
C THR A 47 21.13 -20.97 -24.91
N HIS A 48 20.66 -19.75 -25.23
CA HIS A 48 21.47 -18.54 -25.22
C HIS A 48 20.73 -17.36 -24.57
N VAL A 49 21.51 -16.41 -24.04
CA VAL A 49 21.01 -15.15 -23.47
C VAL A 49 20.49 -14.26 -24.59
N THR A 50 19.27 -13.74 -24.47
CA THR A 50 18.63 -12.97 -25.56
C THR A 50 17.55 -11.99 -25.05
N LEU A 51 16.97 -11.21 -25.97
CA LEU A 51 15.81 -10.35 -25.75
C LEU A 51 14.57 -10.95 -26.45
N LEU A 52 13.63 -11.47 -25.66
CA LEU A 52 12.36 -11.98 -26.13
C LEU A 52 11.40 -10.83 -26.41
N ASN A 53 10.57 -10.97 -27.44
CA ASN A 53 9.40 -10.10 -27.62
C ASN A 53 8.15 -10.93 -27.31
N PRO A 54 7.51 -10.73 -26.15
CA PRO A 54 6.36 -11.55 -25.73
C PRO A 54 5.11 -11.34 -26.59
N LEU A 55 5.10 -10.34 -27.47
CA LEU A 55 3.95 -9.92 -28.28
C LEU A 55 4.14 -10.21 -29.78
N LYS A 56 5.31 -10.69 -30.21
CA LYS A 56 5.70 -10.81 -31.64
C LYS A 56 4.89 -11.84 -32.42
N VAL A 57 4.11 -12.70 -31.77
CA VAL A 57 3.40 -13.82 -32.41
C VAL A 57 2.03 -13.40 -32.98
N LEU A 58 1.42 -12.28 -32.55
CA LEU A 58 0.00 -12.03 -32.86
C LEU A 58 -0.38 -10.61 -33.30
N VAL A 59 0.55 -9.64 -33.31
CA VAL A 59 0.25 -8.31 -33.86
C VAL A 59 0.55 -8.33 -35.37
N PRO A 60 -0.47 -8.30 -36.26
CA PRO A 60 -0.23 -8.25 -37.70
C PRO A 60 0.61 -7.00 -38.03
N PRO A 61 1.47 -7.04 -39.06
CA PRO A 61 2.32 -5.90 -39.44
C PRO A 61 1.55 -4.59 -39.63
N SER A 62 0.25 -4.67 -39.95
CA SER A 62 -0.68 -3.56 -40.09
C SER A 62 -1.18 -2.95 -38.77
N ALA A 63 -1.14 -3.67 -37.66
CA ALA A 63 -1.50 -3.20 -36.31
C ALA A 63 -0.28 -2.67 -35.53
N ARG A 64 0.92 -2.75 -36.11
CA ARG A 64 2.08 -2.03 -35.60
C ARG A 64 1.84 -0.55 -35.86
N VAL A 65 1.43 0.17 -34.83
CA VAL A 65 1.31 1.62 -34.88
C VAL A 65 2.63 2.17 -35.42
N PRO A 66 2.63 2.82 -36.60
CA PRO A 66 3.83 3.46 -37.12
C PRO A 66 4.22 4.51 -36.09
N HIS A 67 5.44 4.42 -35.56
CA HIS A 67 5.98 5.28 -34.49
C HIS A 67 5.56 4.91 -33.05
N ARG A 68 5.97 3.73 -32.55
CA ARG A 68 6.09 3.54 -31.09
C ARG A 68 7.22 4.43 -30.57
N ARG A 69 6.90 5.38 -29.68
CA ARG A 69 7.86 6.37 -29.15
C ARG A 69 8.89 5.77 -28.19
N SER A 70 8.58 4.65 -27.55
CA SER A 70 9.42 4.08 -26.50
C SER A 70 9.54 2.55 -26.56
N LEU A 71 10.76 2.06 -26.38
CA LEU A 71 11.08 0.67 -26.10
C LEU A 71 11.25 0.47 -24.59
N LEU A 72 10.51 -0.46 -24.01
CA LEU A 72 10.67 -0.93 -22.64
C LEU A 72 11.38 -2.30 -22.67
N VAL A 73 12.51 -2.39 -21.98
CA VAL A 73 13.25 -3.64 -21.81
C VAL A 73 13.16 -4.08 -20.36
N TYR A 74 12.45 -5.18 -20.12
CA TYR A 74 12.31 -5.81 -18.83
C TYR A 74 13.50 -6.74 -18.55
N VAL A 75 14.13 -6.58 -17.39
CA VAL A 75 15.19 -7.41 -16.86
C VAL A 75 14.63 -8.16 -15.65
N PRO A 76 14.29 -9.45 -15.81
CA PRO A 76 13.60 -10.26 -14.80
C PRO A 76 14.43 -10.54 -13.55
N GLY A 77 13.73 -10.99 -12.50
CA GLY A 77 14.30 -11.51 -11.27
C GLY A 77 15.04 -12.84 -11.44
N MET A 78 15.11 -13.64 -10.35
CA MET A 78 15.91 -14.86 -10.31
C MET A 78 15.38 -16.01 -11.17
N ASP A 79 14.16 -15.91 -11.70
CA ASP A 79 13.59 -16.81 -12.72
C ASP A 79 14.31 -16.62 -14.07
N CYS A 80 14.60 -15.37 -14.40
CA CYS A 80 15.18 -14.91 -15.65
C CYS A 80 14.40 -15.28 -16.92
N THR A 81 13.07 -15.46 -16.83
CA THR A 81 12.25 -15.92 -17.96
C THR A 81 11.40 -14.81 -18.57
N GLY A 82 11.22 -13.71 -17.83
CA GLY A 82 10.38 -12.59 -18.26
C GLY A 82 8.91 -12.75 -17.88
N GLN A 83 8.54 -13.83 -17.17
CA GLN A 83 7.15 -14.10 -16.75
C GLN A 83 6.68 -13.13 -15.66
N GLY A 84 7.58 -12.64 -14.80
CA GLY A 84 7.24 -11.76 -13.69
C GLY A 84 6.55 -10.44 -14.08
N ILE A 85 6.71 -9.97 -15.32
CA ILE A 85 6.05 -8.74 -15.82
C ILE A 85 4.69 -9.03 -16.49
N ARG A 86 4.29 -10.30 -16.66
CA ARG A 86 3.12 -10.69 -17.44
C ARG A 86 1.84 -9.92 -17.08
N PRO A 87 1.48 -9.75 -15.78
CA PRO A 87 0.28 -8.99 -15.40
C PRO A 87 0.32 -7.51 -15.81
N GLN A 88 1.52 -6.95 -15.99
CA GLN A 88 1.73 -5.53 -16.31
C GLN A 88 1.70 -5.26 -17.82
N LEU A 89 1.84 -6.30 -18.65
CA LEU A 89 1.94 -6.15 -20.11
C LEU A 89 0.74 -5.42 -20.75
N PRO A 90 -0.53 -5.71 -20.40
CA PRO A 90 -1.66 -5.02 -21.02
C PRO A 90 -1.61 -3.50 -20.84
N SER A 91 -1.34 -3.03 -19.61
CA SER A 91 -1.28 -1.60 -19.30
C SER A 91 -0.08 -0.92 -19.97
N LEU A 92 1.10 -1.55 -19.94
CA LEU A 92 2.30 -1.02 -20.60
C LEU A 92 2.14 -0.93 -22.13
N VAL A 93 1.46 -1.89 -22.75
CA VAL A 93 1.16 -1.86 -24.19
C VAL A 93 0.12 -0.80 -24.52
N ALA A 94 -0.93 -0.66 -23.70
CA ALA A 94 -1.93 0.39 -23.85
C ALA A 94 -1.31 1.79 -23.71
N ALA A 95 -0.30 1.92 -22.84
CA ALA A 95 0.54 3.11 -22.71
C ALA A 95 1.47 3.32 -23.92
N GLY A 96 1.54 2.41 -24.89
CA GLY A 96 2.29 2.60 -26.14
C GLY A 96 3.74 2.13 -26.12
N HIS A 97 4.15 1.36 -25.11
CA HIS A 97 5.50 0.78 -25.06
C HIS A 97 5.63 -0.43 -25.99
N ASP A 98 6.75 -0.51 -26.73
CA ASP A 98 7.21 -1.81 -27.27
C ASP A 98 7.99 -2.55 -26.21
N ILE A 99 7.75 -3.85 -26.04
CA ILE A 99 8.28 -4.59 -24.88
C ILE A 99 9.26 -5.65 -25.35
N ARG A 100 10.41 -5.71 -24.68
CA ARG A 100 11.36 -6.83 -24.72
C ARG A 100 11.61 -7.35 -23.32
N CYS A 101 11.76 -8.65 -23.16
CA CYS A 101 12.15 -9.28 -21.90
C CYS A 101 13.51 -9.93 -22.08
N VAL A 102 14.46 -9.61 -21.20
CA VAL A 102 15.71 -10.35 -21.10
C VAL A 102 15.40 -11.78 -20.70
N TYR A 103 16.01 -12.73 -21.39
CA TYR A 103 15.94 -14.15 -21.08
C TYR A 103 17.34 -14.68 -20.83
N ILE A 104 17.52 -15.37 -19.69
CA ILE A 104 18.77 -16.06 -19.33
C ILE A 104 18.44 -17.52 -19.06
N PRO A 105 18.96 -18.46 -19.88
CA PRO A 105 18.72 -19.89 -19.68
C PRO A 105 19.13 -20.36 -18.28
N SER A 106 18.39 -21.31 -17.70
CA SER A 106 18.70 -21.88 -16.38
C SER A 106 20.05 -22.61 -16.34
N SER A 107 20.57 -23.05 -17.49
CA SER A 107 21.91 -23.65 -17.63
C SER A 107 23.04 -22.61 -17.74
N ASN A 108 22.71 -21.33 -17.95
CA ASN A 108 23.73 -20.29 -18.09
C ASN A 108 24.42 -20.04 -16.74
N ARG A 109 25.76 -19.94 -16.77
CA ARG A 109 26.61 -19.66 -15.60
C ARG A 109 27.50 -18.44 -15.81
N SER A 110 27.04 -17.48 -16.62
CA SER A 110 27.79 -16.25 -16.91
C SER A 110 27.65 -15.26 -15.75
N GLY A 111 28.77 -14.70 -15.31
CA GLY A 111 28.78 -13.60 -14.35
C GLY A 111 28.32 -12.26 -14.94
N TRP A 112 28.21 -11.23 -14.09
CA TRP A 112 27.68 -9.91 -14.45
C TRP A 112 28.34 -9.29 -15.70
N SER A 113 29.67 -9.30 -15.77
CA SER A 113 30.41 -8.71 -16.89
C SER A 113 30.13 -9.40 -18.22
N SER A 114 30.03 -10.74 -18.22
CA SER A 114 29.75 -11.52 -19.44
C SER A 114 28.31 -11.36 -19.90
N LEU A 115 27.35 -11.37 -18.98
CA LEU A 115 25.94 -11.06 -19.27
C LEU A 115 25.80 -9.66 -19.86
N THR A 116 26.46 -8.67 -19.25
CA THR A 116 26.43 -7.27 -19.71
C THR A 116 27.06 -7.13 -21.11
N ALA A 117 28.21 -7.76 -21.35
CA ALA A 117 28.87 -7.76 -22.66
C ALA A 117 28.02 -8.40 -23.76
N THR A 118 27.19 -9.39 -23.40
CA THR A 118 26.26 -10.06 -24.33
C THR A 118 25.02 -9.22 -24.60
N LEU A 119 24.43 -8.63 -23.56
CA LEU A 119 23.14 -7.93 -23.64
C LEU A 119 23.25 -6.49 -24.14
N ALA A 120 24.33 -5.76 -23.83
CA ALA A 120 24.47 -4.36 -24.25
C ALA A 120 24.44 -4.15 -25.78
N PRO A 121 25.10 -4.99 -26.62
CA PRO A 121 24.96 -4.91 -28.06
C PRO A 121 23.54 -5.22 -28.57
N LEU A 122 22.87 -6.21 -27.97
CA LEU A 122 21.48 -6.56 -28.31
C LEU A 122 20.52 -5.41 -27.99
N LEU A 123 20.72 -4.77 -26.83
CA LEU A 123 19.96 -3.60 -26.42
C LEU A 123 20.15 -2.44 -27.40
N ARG A 124 21.39 -2.12 -27.78
CA ARG A 124 21.68 -1.09 -28.80
C ARG A 124 21.05 -1.42 -30.16
N HIS A 125 20.99 -2.69 -30.52
CA HIS A 125 20.35 -3.12 -31.76
C HIS A 125 18.83 -2.90 -31.72
N GLU A 126 18.15 -3.36 -30.66
CA GLU A 126 16.70 -3.18 -30.48
C GLU A 126 16.31 -1.72 -30.28
N ALA A 127 17.18 -0.89 -29.70
CA ALA A 127 16.95 0.54 -29.50
C ALA A 127 16.82 1.34 -30.81
N LYS A 128 17.30 0.81 -31.94
CA LYS A 128 17.25 1.52 -33.23
C LYS A 128 15.80 1.79 -33.65
N GLY A 129 15.49 3.06 -33.90
CA GLY A 129 14.16 3.49 -34.33
C GLY A 129 13.21 3.86 -33.19
N TYR A 130 13.68 3.83 -31.94
CA TYR A 130 12.95 4.33 -30.77
C TYR A 130 13.55 5.64 -30.29
N GLU A 131 12.70 6.58 -29.87
CA GLU A 131 13.13 7.86 -29.30
C GLU A 131 13.54 7.70 -27.82
N GLN A 132 12.93 6.73 -27.15
CA GLN A 132 13.14 6.49 -25.72
C GLN A 132 13.35 4.99 -25.46
N VAL A 133 14.35 4.66 -24.64
CA VAL A 133 14.58 3.30 -24.14
C VAL A 133 14.51 3.31 -22.62
N ILE A 134 13.58 2.53 -22.07
CA ILE A 134 13.33 2.40 -20.63
C ILE A 134 13.77 1.01 -20.21
N LEU A 135 14.69 0.92 -19.26
CA LEU A 135 15.12 -0.34 -18.68
C LEU A 135 14.39 -0.56 -17.36
N VAL A 136 13.68 -1.68 -17.21
CA VAL A 136 12.95 -2.04 -15.99
C VAL A 136 13.61 -3.28 -15.38
N GLY A 137 14.28 -3.14 -14.24
CA GLY A 137 14.94 -4.27 -13.56
C GLY A 137 14.26 -4.66 -12.26
N GLU A 138 13.83 -5.91 -12.15
CA GLU A 138 13.23 -6.46 -10.92
C GLU A 138 14.25 -7.30 -10.15
N SER A 139 14.41 -7.08 -8.84
CA SER A 139 15.21 -7.94 -7.95
C SER A 139 16.63 -8.21 -8.47
N PHE A 140 16.96 -9.47 -8.80
CA PHE A 140 18.21 -9.87 -9.47
C PHE A 140 18.46 -9.07 -10.75
N GLY A 141 17.43 -8.89 -11.58
CA GLY A 141 17.45 -8.08 -12.78
C GLY A 141 17.67 -6.60 -12.51
N GLY A 142 17.35 -6.10 -11.31
CA GLY A 142 17.70 -4.74 -10.88
C GLY A 142 19.22 -4.50 -10.86
N ARG A 143 20.00 -5.45 -10.36
CA ARG A 143 21.48 -5.37 -10.38
C ARG A 143 22.02 -5.45 -11.80
N LEU A 144 21.51 -6.37 -12.62
CA LEU A 144 21.88 -6.47 -14.04
C LEU A 144 21.50 -5.20 -14.82
N ALA A 145 20.34 -4.61 -14.53
CA ALA A 145 19.87 -3.38 -15.17
C ALA A 145 20.81 -2.20 -14.87
N LEU A 146 21.34 -2.10 -13.64
CA LEU A 146 22.35 -1.09 -13.30
C LEU A 146 23.66 -1.28 -14.09
N HIS A 147 24.13 -2.51 -14.26
CA HIS A 147 25.28 -2.79 -15.12
C HIS A 147 25.01 -2.42 -16.59
N LEU A 148 23.83 -2.74 -17.10
CA LEU A 148 23.42 -2.39 -18.46
C LEU A 148 23.25 -0.88 -18.66
N ALA A 149 22.67 -0.16 -17.70
CA ALA A 149 22.52 1.28 -17.74
C ALA A 149 23.89 1.99 -17.83
N ARG A 150 24.92 1.45 -17.17
CA ARG A 150 26.31 1.92 -17.29
C ARG A 150 26.92 1.57 -18.65
N ALA A 151 26.77 0.31 -19.09
CA ALA A 151 27.41 -0.19 -20.30
C ALA A 151 26.75 0.29 -21.61
N ALA A 152 25.47 0.70 -21.54
CA ALA A 152 24.64 1.14 -22.67
C ALA A 152 23.92 2.47 -22.37
N GLY A 153 24.52 3.33 -21.54
CA GLY A 153 23.96 4.62 -21.15
C GLY A 153 23.81 5.62 -22.29
N ASP A 154 24.44 5.35 -23.45
CA ASP A 154 24.27 6.07 -24.70
C ASP A 154 22.87 5.88 -25.32
N VAL A 155 22.21 4.75 -25.04
CA VAL A 155 20.86 4.45 -25.57
C VAL A 155 19.79 4.39 -24.48
N VAL A 156 20.15 4.04 -23.23
CA VAL A 156 19.19 3.96 -22.12
C VAL A 156 18.84 5.35 -21.63
N SER A 157 17.58 5.74 -21.86
CA SER A 157 17.07 7.07 -21.52
C SER A 157 16.49 7.17 -20.12
N ARG A 158 15.99 6.06 -19.55
CA ARG A 158 15.40 5.98 -18.19
C ARG A 158 15.61 4.59 -17.60
N LEU A 159 15.70 4.55 -16.27
CA LEU A 159 15.85 3.32 -15.50
C LEU A 159 14.72 3.21 -14.48
N VAL A 160 14.10 2.04 -14.37
CA VAL A 160 13.12 1.72 -13.33
C VAL A 160 13.63 0.49 -12.59
N LEU A 161 13.76 0.57 -11.28
CA LEU A 161 14.23 -0.51 -10.41
C LEU A 161 13.08 -0.93 -9.49
N VAL A 162 12.77 -2.22 -9.46
CA VAL A 162 11.71 -2.78 -8.61
C VAL A 162 12.32 -3.74 -7.63
N ASN A 163 12.29 -3.39 -6.34
CA ASN A 163 12.91 -4.16 -5.25
C ASN A 163 14.32 -4.69 -5.59
N PRO A 164 15.25 -3.84 -6.08
CA PRO A 164 16.52 -4.30 -6.64
C PRO A 164 17.40 -4.96 -5.58
N SER A 165 18.03 -6.09 -5.92
CA SER A 165 18.93 -6.81 -5.01
C SER A 165 20.38 -6.44 -5.28
N THR A 166 20.84 -5.31 -4.72
CA THR A 166 22.22 -4.82 -4.97
C THR A 166 23.13 -4.86 -3.74
N ASN A 167 22.58 -5.14 -2.55
CA ASN A 167 23.32 -5.28 -1.30
C ASN A 167 22.83 -6.47 -0.44
N LEU A 168 22.73 -7.66 -1.05
CA LEU A 168 22.15 -8.84 -0.41
C LEU A 168 22.88 -9.24 0.88
N ALA A 169 24.20 -9.15 0.90
CA ALA A 169 25.04 -9.56 2.03
C ALA A 169 24.70 -8.81 3.32
N GLN A 170 24.38 -7.53 3.21
CA GLN A 170 23.98 -6.71 4.36
C GLN A 170 22.47 -6.82 4.64
N SER A 171 21.64 -6.96 3.60
CA SER A 171 20.19 -6.94 3.75
C SER A 171 19.59 -8.28 4.23
N ASN A 172 20.21 -9.42 3.92
CA ASN A 172 19.73 -10.73 4.33
C ASN A 172 20.90 -11.72 4.55
N LYS A 173 21.36 -11.81 5.80
CA LYS A 173 22.48 -12.67 6.19
C LYS A 173 22.23 -14.15 5.91
N LEU A 174 21.00 -14.63 6.05
CA LEU A 174 20.66 -16.04 5.78
C LEU A 174 20.77 -16.34 4.29
N ALA A 175 20.11 -15.55 3.44
CA ALA A 175 20.23 -15.69 1.99
C ALA A 175 21.70 -15.50 1.53
N SER A 176 22.44 -14.63 2.21
CA SER A 176 23.87 -14.47 1.97
C SER A 176 24.69 -15.72 2.28
N ILE A 177 24.50 -16.34 3.45
CA ILE A 177 25.16 -17.61 3.81
C ILE A 177 24.80 -18.70 2.81
N VAL A 178 23.52 -18.81 2.45
CA VAL A 178 23.04 -19.79 1.49
C VAL A 178 23.71 -19.60 0.12
N GLY A 179 23.85 -18.36 -0.35
CA GLY A 179 24.56 -18.05 -1.60
C GLY A 179 26.07 -18.29 -1.54
N HIS A 180 26.73 -17.99 -0.42
CA HIS A 180 28.16 -18.23 -0.24
C HIS A 180 28.52 -19.71 -0.16
N THR A 181 27.68 -20.50 0.52
CA THR A 181 27.92 -21.94 0.71
C THR A 181 27.54 -22.77 -0.51
N GLY A 182 26.68 -22.22 -1.38
CA GLY A 182 26.09 -22.98 -2.48
C GLY A 182 25.24 -24.15 -2.00
N ILE A 183 24.83 -24.17 -0.72
CA ILE A 183 24.17 -25.33 -0.09
C ILE A 183 22.90 -25.75 -0.85
N LEU A 184 22.21 -24.80 -1.50
CA LEU A 184 21.04 -25.09 -2.34
C LEU A 184 21.35 -26.05 -3.49
N ALA A 185 22.55 -26.01 -4.07
CA ALA A 185 22.93 -26.93 -5.15
C ALA A 185 23.04 -28.38 -4.68
N LEU A 186 23.14 -28.61 -3.36
CA LEU A 186 23.17 -29.95 -2.76
C LEU A 186 21.78 -30.49 -2.40
N PHE A 187 20.73 -29.67 -2.52
CA PHE A 187 19.36 -30.13 -2.25
C PHE A 187 18.86 -31.01 -3.41
N PRO A 188 18.28 -32.19 -3.12
CA PRO A 188 17.60 -32.98 -4.13
C PRO A 188 16.49 -32.16 -4.81
N GLU A 189 16.41 -32.20 -6.14
CA GLU A 189 15.45 -31.39 -6.91
C GLU A 189 14.01 -31.53 -6.43
N PRO A 190 13.46 -32.73 -6.16
CA PRO A 190 12.07 -32.85 -5.69
C PRO A 190 11.82 -32.18 -4.33
N LEU A 191 12.84 -32.14 -3.47
CA LEU A 191 12.75 -31.46 -2.18
C LEU A 191 12.82 -29.94 -2.36
N TYR A 192 13.61 -29.48 -3.33
CA TYR A 192 13.71 -28.06 -3.66
C TYR A 192 12.46 -27.54 -4.37
N GLU A 193 11.86 -28.30 -5.28
CA GLU A 193 10.54 -28.05 -5.88
C GLU A 193 9.49 -27.86 -4.78
N PHE A 194 9.39 -28.82 -3.87
CA PHE A 194 8.47 -28.73 -2.74
C PHE A 194 8.75 -27.52 -1.83
N ALA A 195 10.02 -27.17 -1.62
CA ALA A 195 10.39 -25.99 -0.86
C ALA A 195 10.01 -24.68 -1.57
N GLN A 196 10.12 -24.61 -2.90
CA GLN A 196 9.66 -23.47 -3.69
C GLN A 196 8.15 -23.27 -3.58
N ASP A 197 7.36 -24.35 -3.62
CA ASP A 197 5.90 -24.29 -3.45
C ASP A 197 5.48 -23.72 -2.08
N ILE A 198 6.28 -23.99 -1.04
CA ILE A 198 6.09 -23.44 0.31
C ILE A 198 6.59 -21.98 0.39
N LEU A 199 7.67 -21.63 -0.32
CA LEU A 199 8.30 -20.31 -0.23
C LEU A 199 7.59 -19.25 -1.08
N LEU A 200 7.07 -19.63 -2.26
CA LEU A 200 6.29 -18.76 -3.16
C LEU A 200 5.19 -17.94 -2.44
N PRO A 201 4.33 -18.52 -1.57
CA PRO A 201 3.35 -17.75 -0.80
C PRO A 201 3.93 -16.76 0.22
N LEU A 202 5.22 -16.87 0.56
CA LEU A 202 5.91 -15.91 1.43
C LEU A 202 6.54 -14.75 0.64
N MET A 203 6.85 -14.99 -0.64
CA MET A 203 7.40 -14.01 -1.58
C MET A 203 6.32 -13.15 -2.25
N VAL A 204 5.19 -13.80 -2.56
CA VAL A 204 4.02 -13.21 -3.21
C VAL A 204 2.91 -13.03 -2.18
N LYS A 205 2.29 -11.85 -2.14
CA LYS A 205 1.07 -11.67 -1.34
C LYS A 205 -0.14 -12.22 -2.07
N ARG A 206 -0.40 -13.52 -1.89
CA ARG A 206 -1.51 -14.24 -2.57
C ARG A 206 -2.87 -13.57 -2.45
N ASN A 207 -3.14 -12.83 -1.38
CA ASN A 207 -4.41 -12.09 -1.21
C ASN A 207 -4.52 -10.81 -2.08
N ARG A 208 -3.46 -10.48 -2.84
CA ARG A 208 -3.37 -9.33 -3.75
C ARG A 208 -3.13 -9.77 -5.20
N VAL A 209 -3.18 -11.07 -5.47
CA VAL A 209 -3.06 -11.66 -6.81
C VAL A 209 -4.33 -12.45 -7.07
N SER A 210 -4.99 -12.19 -8.19
CA SER A 210 -6.23 -12.83 -8.56
C SER A 210 -6.00 -14.32 -8.80
N SER A 211 -6.81 -15.18 -8.16
CA SER A 211 -6.74 -16.64 -8.28
C SER A 211 -7.32 -17.16 -9.59
N THR A 212 -7.58 -16.28 -10.57
CA THR A 212 -8.28 -16.62 -11.82
C THR A 212 -7.39 -17.26 -12.86
N ASP A 213 -6.07 -17.13 -12.73
CA ASP A 213 -5.11 -17.97 -13.45
C ASP A 213 -4.34 -18.81 -12.42
N ASP A 214 -4.80 -20.03 -12.14
CA ASP A 214 -3.94 -21.08 -11.52
C ASP A 214 -2.62 -21.24 -12.31
N ASP A 215 -2.59 -20.73 -13.54
CA ASP A 215 -1.48 -20.68 -14.50
C ASP A 215 -0.61 -19.39 -14.43
N LEU A 216 -0.81 -18.47 -13.48
CA LEU A 216 0.08 -17.30 -13.30
C LEU A 216 1.23 -17.60 -12.33
N LEU A 217 1.01 -18.51 -11.39
CA LEU A 217 2.03 -19.00 -10.45
C LEU A 217 2.62 -20.35 -10.87
N SER A 218 1.93 -21.12 -11.72
CA SER A 218 2.43 -22.36 -12.32
C SER A 218 3.66 -22.19 -13.24
N PRO A 219 3.90 -21.04 -13.93
CA PRO A 219 5.01 -20.85 -14.85
C PRO A 219 5.95 -19.72 -14.42
N ILE A 220 6.06 -19.41 -13.11
CA ILE A 220 7.38 -18.99 -12.62
C ILE A 220 8.21 -20.27 -12.75
N ASP A 221 8.74 -20.49 -13.95
CA ASP A 221 9.42 -21.72 -14.34
C ASP A 221 10.30 -22.16 -13.18
N PHE A 222 10.13 -23.42 -12.77
CA PHE A 222 10.95 -24.06 -11.77
C PHE A 222 12.41 -23.66 -12.03
N VAL A 223 12.97 -22.86 -11.13
CA VAL A 223 14.39 -22.51 -11.21
C VAL A 223 15.11 -23.73 -10.64
N PRO A 224 15.97 -24.43 -11.40
CA PRO A 224 16.69 -25.56 -10.84
C PRO A 224 17.54 -25.14 -9.65
N ALA A 225 17.73 -26.03 -8.67
CA ALA A 225 18.44 -25.72 -7.42
C ALA A 225 19.85 -25.16 -7.67
N GLU A 226 20.57 -25.75 -8.62
CA GLU A 226 21.90 -25.27 -9.03
C GLU A 226 21.87 -23.89 -9.67
N CYS A 227 20.82 -23.59 -10.45
CA CYS A 227 20.64 -22.28 -11.08
C CYS A 227 20.38 -21.21 -10.02
N ALA A 228 19.48 -21.50 -9.08
CA ALA A 228 19.18 -20.61 -7.96
C ALA A 228 20.42 -20.39 -7.07
N ALA A 229 21.17 -21.46 -6.76
CA ALA A 229 22.41 -21.37 -6.00
C ALA A 229 23.44 -20.46 -6.68
N PHE A 230 23.63 -20.63 -7.99
CA PHE A 230 24.54 -19.80 -8.78
C PHE A 230 24.10 -18.33 -8.84
N ARG A 231 22.82 -18.06 -9.12
CA ARG A 231 22.31 -16.67 -9.17
C ARG A 231 22.38 -15.99 -7.81
N LEU A 232 22.15 -16.72 -6.72
CA LEU A 232 22.29 -16.21 -5.36
C LEU A 232 23.76 -15.96 -4.99
N SER A 233 24.70 -16.78 -5.47
CA SER A 233 26.13 -16.52 -5.27
C SER A 233 26.58 -15.27 -6.02
N MET A 234 26.05 -15.01 -7.23
CA MET A 234 26.31 -13.76 -7.96
C MET A 234 25.84 -12.51 -7.21
N LEU A 235 24.74 -12.59 -6.47
CA LEU A 235 24.25 -11.48 -5.63
C LEU A 235 25.13 -11.24 -4.39
N ASN A 236 25.91 -12.24 -3.98
CA ASN A 236 26.88 -12.16 -2.89
C ASN A 236 28.31 -11.83 -3.36
N ASP A 237 28.54 -11.82 -4.67
CA ASP A 237 29.87 -11.56 -5.24
C ASP A 237 30.33 -10.15 -4.86
N GLN A 238 31.58 -10.08 -4.38
CA GLN A 238 32.30 -8.90 -3.92
C GLN A 238 32.61 -7.91 -5.05
N ALA A 239 32.42 -8.32 -6.32
CA ALA A 239 32.27 -7.43 -7.46
C ALA A 239 30.92 -6.67 -7.38
N GLU A 240 30.70 -5.98 -6.27
CA GLU A 240 29.61 -5.04 -6.06
C GLU A 240 29.77 -3.86 -7.01
N LEU A 241 28.65 -3.33 -7.49
CA LEU A 241 28.64 -1.98 -8.06
C LEU A 241 29.06 -1.03 -6.95
N SER A 242 30.25 -0.46 -7.07
CA SER A 242 30.74 0.47 -6.04
C SER A 242 29.85 1.71 -5.98
N ASP A 243 29.84 2.40 -4.84
CA ASP A 243 29.07 3.64 -4.72
C ASP A 243 29.49 4.70 -5.77
N GLY A 244 30.77 4.72 -6.18
CA GLY A 244 31.24 5.57 -7.27
C GLY A 244 30.64 5.19 -8.62
N GLU A 245 30.42 3.90 -8.85
CA GLU A 245 29.78 3.40 -10.05
C GLU A 245 28.28 3.72 -10.09
N LEU A 246 27.59 3.64 -8.95
CA LEU A 246 26.19 4.06 -8.83
C LEU A 246 26.04 5.57 -9.06
N ARG A 247 26.94 6.40 -8.51
CA ARG A 247 26.96 7.86 -8.72
C ARG A 247 27.16 8.28 -10.18
N SER A 248 27.76 7.41 -11.00
CA SER A 248 27.96 7.70 -12.43
C SER A 248 26.69 7.57 -13.27
N ILE A 249 25.62 6.96 -12.74
CA ILE A 249 24.35 6.78 -13.45
C ILE A 249 23.60 8.12 -13.49
N GLN A 250 23.58 8.76 -14.67
CA GLN A 250 23.00 10.10 -14.85
C GLN A 250 21.56 10.10 -15.34
N MET A 251 21.07 9.02 -15.95
CA MET A 251 19.70 8.98 -16.45
C MET A 251 18.67 9.04 -15.31
N PRO A 252 17.49 9.63 -15.54
CA PRO A 252 16.38 9.58 -14.59
C PRO A 252 16.10 8.14 -14.15
N THR A 253 16.08 7.92 -12.83
CA THR A 253 15.92 6.59 -12.24
C THR A 253 14.73 6.57 -11.29
N LEU A 254 13.76 5.68 -11.50
CA LEU A 254 12.64 5.44 -10.59
C LEU A 254 12.94 4.19 -9.76
N ILE A 255 12.83 4.29 -8.43
CA ILE A 255 13.11 3.20 -7.51
C ILE A 255 11.81 2.84 -6.79
N LEU A 256 11.24 1.68 -7.10
CA LEU A 256 10.05 1.14 -6.43
C LEU A 256 10.50 0.22 -5.28
N SER A 257 10.13 0.59 -4.05
CA SER A 257 10.51 -0.12 -2.83
C SER A 257 9.29 -0.63 -2.06
N SER A 258 9.14 -1.94 -1.98
CA SER A 258 8.08 -2.61 -1.21
C SER A 258 8.32 -2.55 0.29
N ALA A 259 7.37 -2.00 1.04
CA ALA A 259 7.48 -1.85 2.49
C ALA A 259 7.26 -3.15 3.28
N LYS A 260 6.64 -4.17 2.66
CA LYS A 260 6.41 -5.49 3.28
C LYS A 260 7.15 -6.59 2.53
N ASP A 261 8.26 -6.25 1.89
CA ASP A 261 9.21 -7.23 1.36
C ASP A 261 9.82 -8.01 2.54
N ARG A 262 9.62 -9.32 2.56
CA ARG A 262 10.13 -10.22 3.60
C ARG A 262 11.44 -10.91 3.18
N MET A 263 11.87 -10.72 1.95
CA MET A 263 13.09 -11.30 1.42
C MET A 263 14.26 -10.33 1.52
N LEU A 264 14.02 -9.08 1.14
CA LEU A 264 15.02 -8.02 1.11
C LEU A 264 14.56 -6.85 1.97
N ALA A 265 15.52 -6.11 2.52
CA ALA A 265 15.28 -4.82 3.14
C ALA A 265 15.07 -3.73 2.07
N SER A 266 14.05 -3.89 1.22
CA SER A 266 13.83 -3.08 0.01
C SER A 266 13.63 -1.59 0.27
N LEU A 267 13.13 -1.20 1.45
CA LEU A 267 13.11 0.20 1.88
C LEU A 267 14.53 0.74 2.11
N ALA A 268 15.34 0.05 2.91
CA ALA A 268 16.70 0.46 3.24
C ALA A 268 17.58 0.53 1.97
N GLU A 269 17.41 -0.43 1.07
CA GLU A 269 18.12 -0.42 -0.20
C GLU A 269 17.64 0.72 -1.11
N GLY A 270 16.33 0.99 -1.14
CA GLY A 270 15.78 2.15 -1.84
C GLY A 270 16.37 3.47 -1.36
N ILE A 271 16.50 3.66 -0.03
CA ILE A 271 17.15 4.83 0.59
C ILE A 271 18.59 4.94 0.10
N ARG A 272 19.34 3.85 0.18
CA ARG A 272 20.76 3.84 -0.23
C ARG A 272 20.90 4.20 -1.70
N LEU A 273 20.14 3.57 -2.59
CA LEU A 273 20.18 3.87 -4.02
C LEU A 273 19.75 5.30 -4.33
N GLN A 274 18.71 5.83 -3.66
CA GLN A 274 18.27 7.22 -3.81
C GLN A 274 19.38 8.21 -3.41
N SER A 275 20.13 7.91 -2.34
CA SER A 275 21.25 8.74 -1.89
C SER A 275 22.48 8.69 -2.81
N LEU A 276 22.62 7.64 -3.63
CA LEU A 276 23.78 7.40 -4.49
C LEU A 276 23.54 7.79 -5.94
N ILE A 277 22.32 7.63 -6.47
CA ILE A 277 21.98 7.92 -7.87
C ILE A 277 21.43 9.35 -7.96
N PRO A 278 22.13 10.31 -8.59
CA PRO A 278 21.80 11.73 -8.50
C PRO A 278 20.40 12.12 -8.98
N ASN A 279 19.94 11.52 -10.09
CA ASN A 279 18.65 11.84 -10.72
C ASN A 279 17.60 10.77 -10.42
N SER A 280 17.53 10.34 -9.16
CA SER A 280 16.62 9.29 -8.71
C SER A 280 15.38 9.82 -8.00
N LYS A 281 14.27 9.10 -8.16
CA LYS A 281 13.03 9.25 -7.39
C LYS A 281 12.69 7.92 -6.76
N ARG A 282 12.30 7.91 -5.49
CA ARG A 282 11.84 6.70 -4.80
C ARG A 282 10.32 6.74 -4.62
N VAL A 283 9.68 5.62 -4.89
CA VAL A 283 8.26 5.38 -4.64
C VAL A 283 8.16 4.18 -3.71
N ILE A 284 7.44 4.36 -2.61
CA ILE A 284 7.22 3.29 -1.65
C ILE A 284 5.93 2.57 -2.03
N LEU A 285 5.98 1.24 -2.10
CA LEU A 285 4.81 0.38 -2.24
C LEU A 285 4.43 -0.14 -0.84
N PRO A 286 3.55 0.55 -0.10
CA PRO A 286 3.34 0.36 1.34
C PRO A 286 2.80 -1.03 1.67
N ASP A 287 2.04 -1.62 0.74
CA ASP A 287 1.34 -2.88 0.92
C ASP A 287 1.86 -4.01 0.04
N SER A 288 2.94 -3.82 -0.70
CA SER A 288 3.48 -4.85 -1.61
C SER A 288 4.55 -5.72 -0.95
N GLY A 289 4.67 -6.95 -1.46
CA GLY A 289 5.73 -7.91 -1.14
C GLY A 289 6.92 -7.80 -2.11
N HIS A 290 7.79 -8.82 -2.14
CA HIS A 290 8.98 -8.83 -2.99
C HIS A 290 8.61 -8.80 -4.48
N MET A 291 7.64 -9.62 -4.89
CA MET A 291 7.18 -9.75 -6.28
C MET A 291 6.03 -8.79 -6.56
N ALA A 292 6.31 -7.49 -6.49
CA ALA A 292 5.28 -6.45 -6.56
C ALA A 292 4.57 -6.40 -7.92
N LEU A 293 5.26 -6.73 -9.02
CA LEU A 293 4.69 -6.67 -10.39
C LEU A 293 3.65 -7.76 -10.66
N LEU A 294 3.54 -8.76 -9.77
CA LEU A 294 2.50 -9.78 -9.84
C LEU A 294 1.19 -9.38 -9.15
N GLU A 295 1.19 -8.33 -8.32
CA GLU A 295 0.02 -7.90 -7.56
C GLU A 295 -0.98 -7.12 -8.46
N ASP A 296 -2.27 -7.48 -8.45
CA ASP A 296 -3.29 -6.90 -9.34
C ASP A 296 -3.48 -5.38 -9.13
N CYS A 297 -3.22 -4.92 -7.91
CA CYS A 297 -3.36 -3.51 -7.53
C CYS A 297 -2.14 -2.65 -7.93
N ILE A 298 -1.12 -3.24 -8.54
CA ILE A 298 0.03 -2.52 -9.06
C ILE A 298 -0.14 -2.35 -10.56
N ASP A 299 -0.19 -1.11 -11.00
CA ASP A 299 -0.07 -0.72 -12.41
C ASP A 299 1.25 0.03 -12.61
N LEU A 300 2.23 -0.66 -13.21
CA LEU A 300 3.54 -0.09 -13.47
C LEU A 300 3.50 1.08 -14.47
N ALA A 301 2.59 1.05 -15.45
CA ALA A 301 2.47 2.10 -16.45
C ALA A 301 1.96 3.40 -15.81
N GLU A 302 0.95 3.30 -14.94
CA GLU A 302 0.42 4.43 -14.16
C GLU A 302 1.49 5.02 -13.25
N ILE A 303 2.20 4.18 -12.48
CA ILE A 303 3.29 4.62 -11.59
C ILE A 303 4.39 5.33 -12.38
N MET A 304 4.74 4.81 -13.57
CA MET A 304 5.73 5.44 -14.45
C MET A 304 5.25 6.78 -14.99
N ASP A 305 4.00 6.89 -15.45
CA ASP A 305 3.42 8.14 -15.95
C ASP A 305 3.40 9.22 -14.86
N ASP A 306 2.92 8.84 -13.68
CA ASP A 306 2.83 9.66 -12.46
C ASP A 306 4.16 10.32 -12.07
N HIS A 307 5.29 9.71 -12.44
CA HIS A 307 6.63 10.16 -12.08
C HIS A 307 7.44 10.73 -13.26
N GLY A 308 6.82 10.88 -14.45
CA GLY A 308 7.42 11.45 -15.65
C GLY A 308 8.27 10.47 -16.46
N PHE A 309 8.00 9.17 -16.36
CA PHE A 309 8.74 8.12 -17.08
C PHE A 309 8.11 7.76 -18.44
N HIS A 310 6.96 8.36 -18.78
CA HIS A 310 6.25 8.15 -20.06
C HIS A 310 6.60 9.18 -21.16
N HIS A 311 6.92 10.44 -20.80
CA HIS A 311 7.18 11.51 -21.78
C HIS A 311 8.45 12.35 -21.52
N PRO A 312 9.11 12.90 -22.57
CA PRO A 312 10.33 13.71 -22.45
C PRO A 312 10.17 15.06 -21.72
N ASN A 313 8.94 15.59 -21.63
CA ASN A 313 8.68 16.97 -21.16
C ASN A 313 7.78 17.06 -19.90
N ALA A 314 7.54 15.96 -19.19
CA ALA A 314 6.77 16.00 -17.95
C ALA A 314 7.65 16.44 -16.77
N SER A 315 7.94 17.75 -16.68
CA SER A 315 8.43 18.35 -15.44
C SER A 315 7.26 18.43 -14.46
N HIS A 316 7.12 17.41 -13.62
CA HIS A 316 6.30 17.53 -12.43
C HIS A 316 7.09 18.32 -11.39
N ASP A 317 6.75 19.60 -11.26
CA ASP A 317 7.08 20.38 -10.06
C ASP A 317 6.39 19.69 -8.88
N GLN A 318 7.16 18.91 -8.12
CA GLN A 318 6.65 18.44 -6.84
C GLN A 318 6.46 19.65 -5.93
N PRO A 319 5.36 19.69 -5.15
CA PRO A 319 5.20 20.72 -4.13
C PRO A 319 6.45 20.74 -3.25
N ASN A 320 6.82 21.94 -2.80
CA ASN A 320 8.04 22.18 -2.04
C ASN A 320 7.92 21.50 -0.66
N ASP A 321 8.28 20.22 -0.62
CA ASP A 321 8.19 19.35 0.54
C ASP A 321 9.31 19.69 1.51
N ALA A 322 9.03 20.55 2.49
CA ALA A 322 10.05 20.95 3.45
C ALA A 322 10.30 19.91 4.57
N VAL A 323 10.08 18.61 4.32
CA VAL A 323 10.61 17.50 5.15
C VAL A 323 11.33 16.51 4.23
N PRO A 324 12.65 16.30 4.41
CA PRO A 324 13.39 15.32 3.62
C PRO A 324 12.91 13.89 3.86
N ASP A 325 12.99 13.04 2.83
CA ASP A 325 12.62 11.63 2.92
C ASP A 325 13.39 10.90 4.04
N GLU A 326 14.68 11.18 4.18
CA GLU A 326 15.54 10.52 5.19
C GLU A 326 15.07 10.81 6.61
N THR A 327 14.44 11.97 6.82
CA THR A 327 13.86 12.30 8.12
C THR A 327 12.63 11.44 8.42
N MET A 328 11.81 11.15 7.40
CA MET A 328 10.64 10.29 7.58
C MET A 328 11.04 8.80 7.67
N ASP A 329 12.09 8.38 6.97
CA ASP A 329 12.66 7.04 7.13
C ASP A 329 13.16 6.81 8.57
N GLN A 330 13.87 7.79 9.16
CA GLN A 330 14.27 7.76 10.57
C GLN A 330 13.07 7.66 11.52
N LEU A 331 11.96 8.33 11.21
CA LEU A 331 10.72 8.18 11.98
C LEU A 331 10.20 6.75 11.91
N GLY A 332 10.27 6.12 10.74
CA GLY A 332 9.94 4.71 10.54
C GLY A 332 10.75 3.77 11.43
N ASP A 333 12.07 3.97 11.50
CA ASP A 333 12.96 3.20 12.35
C ASP A 333 12.62 3.35 13.84
N ILE A 334 12.41 4.60 14.29
CA ILE A 334 11.99 4.90 15.67
C ILE A 334 10.66 4.21 16.00
N LEU A 335 9.72 4.21 15.05
CA LEU A 335 8.40 3.60 15.21
C LEU A 335 8.41 2.09 15.00
N GLY A 336 9.48 1.49 14.48
CA GLY A 336 9.54 0.05 14.14
C GLY A 336 9.09 -0.87 15.29
N PRO A 337 9.69 -0.77 16.49
CA PRO A 337 9.26 -1.56 17.65
C PRO A 337 7.79 -1.30 18.04
N TRP A 338 7.36 -0.04 17.95
CA TRP A 338 5.99 0.35 18.28
C TRP A 338 4.98 -0.22 17.29
N ARG A 339 5.27 -0.16 15.99
CA ARG A 339 4.46 -0.73 14.91
C ARG A 339 4.40 -2.25 15.00
N PHE A 340 5.47 -2.91 15.43
CA PHE A 340 5.45 -4.34 15.72
C PHE A 340 4.44 -4.67 16.84
N LEU A 341 4.57 -3.99 17.99
CA LEU A 341 3.70 -4.23 19.15
C LEU A 341 2.23 -3.88 18.90
N THR A 342 1.98 -2.78 18.18
CA THR A 342 0.62 -2.28 17.91
C THR A 342 0.04 -2.81 16.61
N SER A 343 0.83 -3.40 15.71
CA SER A 343 0.40 -4.02 14.45
C SER A 343 -0.67 -3.21 13.69
N PRO A 344 -0.40 -1.95 13.31
CA PRO A 344 -1.41 -1.05 12.77
C PRO A 344 -2.11 -1.64 11.55
N PHE A 345 -3.43 -1.44 11.47
CA PHE A 345 -4.26 -1.87 10.34
C PHE A 345 -4.82 -0.66 9.60
N ILE A 346 -4.59 -0.62 8.29
CA ILE A 346 -5.02 0.47 7.41
C ILE A 346 -6.11 -0.05 6.48
N SER A 347 -7.23 0.66 6.45
CA SER A 347 -8.35 0.38 5.54
C SER A 347 -8.73 1.63 4.76
N GLY A 348 -9.35 1.43 3.59
CA GLY A 348 -9.73 2.54 2.71
C GLY A 348 -8.53 3.28 2.10
N ALA A 349 -7.34 2.69 2.10
CA ALA A 349 -6.16 3.29 1.50
C ALA A 349 -6.33 3.57 0.00
N ASP A 350 -7.11 2.74 -0.70
CA ASP A 350 -7.44 2.91 -2.12
C ASP A 350 -8.30 4.16 -2.38
N ASN A 351 -8.87 4.76 -1.33
CA ASN A 351 -9.57 6.04 -1.44
C ASN A 351 -8.60 7.21 -1.54
N LEU A 352 -7.31 7.04 -1.21
CA LEU A 352 -6.36 8.16 -1.25
C LEU A 352 -6.14 8.62 -2.68
N PRO A 353 -6.13 9.94 -2.94
CA PRO A 353 -5.88 10.45 -4.29
C PRO A 353 -4.44 10.12 -4.71
N SER A 354 -4.20 9.76 -5.98
CA SER A 354 -2.82 9.58 -6.44
C SER A 354 -2.06 10.92 -6.32
N PRO A 355 -0.90 10.97 -5.62
CA PRO A 355 -0.14 12.20 -5.41
C PRO A 355 0.22 12.96 -6.70
N SER A 356 0.49 12.23 -7.79
CA SER A 356 0.78 12.79 -9.13
C SER A 356 -0.41 13.52 -9.75
N LEU A 357 -1.62 12.95 -9.60
CA LEU A 357 -2.87 13.46 -10.15
C LEU A 357 -3.36 14.71 -9.43
N LEU A 358 -2.79 15.02 -8.26
CA LEU A 358 -3.10 16.23 -7.52
C LEU A 358 -2.67 17.50 -8.28
N ARG A 359 -1.67 17.45 -9.16
CA ARG A 359 -1.15 18.61 -9.91
C ARG A 359 -0.93 19.86 -9.02
N GLY A 360 -0.34 19.65 -7.85
CA GLY A 360 -0.08 20.70 -6.86
C GLY A 360 -1.27 21.09 -5.98
N ARG A 361 -2.43 20.42 -6.10
CA ARG A 361 -3.56 20.62 -5.19
C ARG A 361 -3.21 20.07 -3.80
N PRO A 362 -3.35 20.88 -2.73
CA PRO A 362 -3.09 20.43 -1.38
C PRO A 362 -4.18 19.45 -0.90
N VAL A 363 -3.82 18.60 0.05
CA VAL A 363 -4.74 17.63 0.67
C VAL A 363 -4.87 17.96 2.15
N LEU A 364 -6.10 18.06 2.63
CA LEU A 364 -6.42 18.27 4.03
C LEU A 364 -6.96 16.95 4.62
N PHE A 365 -6.11 16.27 5.38
CA PHE A 365 -6.48 15.09 6.15
C PHE A 365 -7.19 15.50 7.44
N VAL A 366 -8.41 15.01 7.65
CA VAL A 366 -9.26 15.43 8.78
C VAL A 366 -9.78 14.21 9.54
N GLY A 367 -9.48 14.12 10.83
CA GLY A 367 -9.93 12.97 11.62
C GLY A 367 -9.85 13.19 13.11
N ASN A 368 -10.23 12.16 13.86
CA ASN A 368 -10.19 12.19 15.32
C ASN A 368 -8.77 11.95 15.84
N HIS A 369 -8.48 12.51 17.00
CA HIS A 369 -7.28 12.20 17.76
C HIS A 369 -7.60 11.25 18.92
N THR A 370 -6.77 10.24 19.19
CA THR A 370 -6.92 9.38 20.38
C THR A 370 -6.37 10.05 21.64
N ILE A 371 -6.77 9.57 22.83
CA ILE A 371 -6.31 10.09 24.12
C ILE A 371 -4.78 10.11 24.19
N PHE A 372 -4.21 11.17 24.78
CA PHE A 372 -2.78 11.51 24.82
C PHE A 372 -2.10 11.78 23.47
N GLY A 373 -2.66 11.30 22.37
CA GLY A 373 -2.17 11.53 21.02
C GLY A 373 -0.82 10.89 20.64
N VAL A 374 -0.12 10.32 21.62
CA VAL A 374 1.15 9.62 21.42
C VAL A 374 0.98 8.23 20.81
N TYR A 375 -0.22 7.66 20.87
CA TYR A 375 -0.50 6.30 20.40
C TYR A 375 -0.70 6.24 18.88
N ASP A 376 -1.39 7.23 18.32
CA ASP A 376 -1.88 7.26 16.94
C ASP A 376 -1.07 8.20 16.01
N SER A 377 -0.80 9.44 16.43
CA SER A 377 -0.37 10.49 15.48
C SER A 377 0.92 10.18 14.73
N ALA A 378 1.98 9.77 15.43
CA ALA A 378 3.26 9.48 14.77
C ALA A 378 3.13 8.30 13.78
N VAL A 379 2.32 7.29 14.14
CA VAL A 379 2.04 6.14 13.26
C VAL A 379 1.28 6.60 12.01
N LEU A 380 0.25 7.45 12.17
CA LEU A 380 -0.53 7.98 11.05
C LEU A 380 0.32 8.83 10.12
N VAL A 381 1.14 9.74 10.67
CA VAL A 381 2.05 10.60 9.89
C VAL A 381 2.99 9.75 9.05
N HIS A 382 3.58 8.71 9.64
CA HIS A 382 4.43 7.79 8.91
C HIS A 382 3.64 6.97 7.86
N GLU A 383 2.40 6.55 8.14
CA GLU A 383 1.57 5.87 7.13
C GLU A 383 1.19 6.73 5.94
N LEU A 384 0.93 8.02 6.17
CA LEU A 384 0.70 8.96 5.08
C LEU A 384 1.96 9.12 4.23
N PHE A 385 3.14 9.19 4.86
CA PHE A 385 4.42 9.24 4.15
C PHE A 385 4.68 8.00 3.28
N LEU A 386 4.47 6.79 3.80
CA LEU A 386 4.62 5.55 3.02
C LEU A 386 3.64 5.48 1.82
N ARG A 387 2.62 6.35 1.80
CA ARG A 387 1.62 6.49 0.74
C ARG A 387 1.84 7.71 -0.15
N GLY A 388 2.99 8.39 -0.01
CA GLY A 388 3.37 9.53 -0.84
C GLY A 388 2.89 10.89 -0.32
N PHE A 389 2.40 10.99 0.92
CA PHE A 389 1.95 12.25 1.50
C PHE A 389 2.84 12.71 2.66
N LYS A 390 3.56 13.82 2.44
CA LYS A 390 4.28 14.51 3.52
C LYS A 390 3.39 15.59 4.12
N CYS A 391 2.82 15.28 5.28
CA CYS A 391 1.85 16.13 5.93
C CYS A 391 2.48 17.08 6.95
N ARG A 392 1.99 18.33 6.97
CA ARG A 392 2.18 19.25 8.09
C ARG A 392 1.12 19.01 9.14
N THR A 393 1.53 18.52 10.30
CA THR A 393 0.62 18.29 11.42
C THR A 393 0.51 19.55 12.27
N LEU A 394 -0.72 19.99 12.53
CA LEU A 394 -0.96 21.14 13.41
C LEU A 394 -0.86 20.68 14.87
N ALA A 395 0.19 21.09 15.57
CA ALA A 395 0.46 20.69 16.95
C ALA A 395 0.20 21.84 17.93
N HIS A 396 -0.26 21.51 19.13
CA HIS A 396 -0.55 22.50 20.16
C HIS A 396 0.73 23.28 20.54
N PRO A 397 0.71 24.64 20.61
CA PRO A 397 1.90 25.45 20.88
C PRO A 397 2.66 25.07 22.17
N GLY A 398 1.96 24.47 23.13
CA GLY A 398 2.54 23.99 24.39
C GLY A 398 3.71 23.00 24.23
N HIS A 399 3.82 22.27 23.12
CA HIS A 399 4.98 21.39 22.88
C HIS A 399 6.30 22.16 22.81
N TRP A 400 6.28 23.43 22.36
CA TRP A 400 7.45 24.31 22.25
C TRP A 400 7.87 24.96 23.56
N MET A 401 7.20 24.68 24.66
CA MET A 401 7.68 25.03 25.99
C MET A 401 8.81 24.07 26.46
N SER A 402 9.12 23.04 25.68
CA SER A 402 10.16 22.05 25.94
C SER A 402 10.88 21.64 24.64
N ALA A 403 11.92 20.81 24.74
CA ALA A 403 12.65 20.26 23.59
C ALA A 403 11.77 19.38 22.66
N VAL A 404 10.58 18.96 23.11
CA VAL A 404 9.61 18.22 22.28
C VAL A 404 9.19 19.04 21.06
N GLY A 405 9.12 20.37 21.16
CA GLY A 405 8.80 21.25 20.03
C GLY A 405 9.78 21.08 18.87
N THR A 406 11.09 21.00 19.15
CA THR A 406 12.13 20.81 18.13
C THR A 406 12.02 19.42 17.47
N PHE A 407 11.68 18.39 18.24
CA PHE A 407 11.39 17.06 17.68
C PHE A 407 10.18 17.12 16.73
N PHE A 408 9.11 17.83 17.12
CA PHE A 408 7.90 17.99 16.32
C PHE A 408 8.19 18.75 15.03
N GLU A 409 8.95 19.85 15.08
CA GLU A 409 9.38 20.61 13.90
C GLU A 409 10.19 19.75 12.92
N LYS A 410 11.10 18.91 13.42
CA LYS A 410 11.92 18.01 12.60
C LYS A 410 11.06 17.12 11.70
N TYR A 411 9.96 16.56 12.22
CA TYR A 411 9.02 15.71 11.45
C TYR A 411 7.86 16.49 10.82
N GLY A 412 8.02 17.81 10.68
CA GLY A 412 7.12 18.65 9.90
C GLY A 412 5.88 19.17 10.63
N CYS A 413 5.77 19.00 11.95
CA CYS A 413 4.70 19.65 12.70
C CYS A 413 4.89 21.18 12.70
N VAL A 414 3.77 21.91 12.67
CA VAL A 414 3.75 23.37 12.78
C VAL A 414 2.91 23.80 13.97
N LYS A 415 3.29 24.91 14.60
CA LYS A 415 2.56 25.49 15.74
C LYS A 415 1.15 25.86 15.32
N ALA A 416 0.14 25.21 15.89
CA ALA A 416 -1.25 25.50 15.56
C ALA A 416 -1.61 26.95 15.94
N ASN A 417 -2.02 27.73 14.95
CA ASN A 417 -2.69 29.03 15.14
C ASN A 417 -3.83 29.18 14.12
N LYS A 418 -4.58 30.29 14.19
CA LYS A 418 -5.76 30.54 13.33
C LYS A 418 -5.45 30.57 11.83
N PHE A 419 -4.19 30.74 11.43
CA PHE A 419 -3.78 30.97 10.05
C PHE A 419 -2.78 29.94 9.51
N GLU A 420 -2.09 29.15 10.35
CA GLU A 420 -1.07 28.20 9.86
C GLU A 420 -1.63 27.17 8.89
N ALA A 421 -2.78 26.59 9.19
CA ALA A 421 -3.41 25.62 8.30
C ALA A 421 -3.68 26.23 6.91
N TYR A 422 -4.13 27.48 6.89
CA TYR A 422 -4.37 28.24 5.65
C TYR A 422 -3.05 28.53 4.93
N ARG A 423 -2.01 28.96 5.65
CA ARG A 423 -0.69 29.27 5.08
C ARG A 423 -0.09 28.02 4.41
N VAL A 424 -0.05 26.91 5.12
CA VAL A 424 0.51 25.65 4.63
C VAL A 424 -0.24 25.12 3.41
N LEU A 425 -1.58 25.07 3.48
CA LEU A 425 -2.39 24.63 2.33
C LEU A 425 -2.21 25.59 1.14
N LYS A 426 -2.11 26.90 1.36
CA LYS A 426 -1.89 27.90 0.30
C LYS A 426 -0.52 27.71 -0.38
N GLU A 427 0.48 27.24 0.35
CA GLU A 427 1.80 26.86 -0.18
C GLU A 427 1.78 25.52 -0.94
N GLY A 428 0.61 24.88 -1.10
CA GLY A 428 0.44 23.61 -1.81
C GLY A 428 0.78 22.38 -0.98
N GLN A 429 1.13 22.54 0.30
CA GLN A 429 1.50 21.43 1.18
C GLN A 429 0.26 20.74 1.76
N HIS A 430 0.39 19.44 2.07
CA HIS A 430 -0.66 18.67 2.72
C HIS A 430 -0.72 18.96 4.22
N VAL A 431 -1.93 18.98 4.80
CA VAL A 431 -2.14 19.25 6.22
C VAL A 431 -2.84 18.09 6.89
N LEU A 432 -2.36 17.70 8.08
CA LEU A 432 -3.05 16.83 9.01
C LEU A 432 -3.70 17.66 10.12
N LEU A 433 -5.03 17.61 10.18
CA LEU A 433 -5.86 18.38 11.11
C LEU A 433 -6.72 17.47 11.98
N PHE A 434 -6.67 17.72 13.29
CA PHE A 434 -7.59 17.15 14.28
C PHE A 434 -8.58 18.23 14.75
N PRO A 435 -9.82 18.27 14.24
CA PRO A 435 -10.75 19.37 14.53
C PRO A 435 -11.17 19.49 16.00
N GLY A 436 -11.08 18.39 16.76
CA GLY A 436 -11.32 18.41 18.21
C GLY A 436 -10.17 19.05 19.01
N GLY A 437 -9.00 19.24 18.39
CA GLY A 437 -7.84 19.88 19.01
C GLY A 437 -7.40 19.22 20.32
N ALA A 438 -6.92 20.03 21.26
CA ALA A 438 -6.41 19.56 22.54
C ALA A 438 -7.43 18.74 23.36
N ARG A 439 -8.75 18.98 23.19
CA ARG A 439 -9.77 18.28 23.96
C ARG A 439 -9.86 16.79 23.64
N GLU A 440 -9.50 16.39 22.42
CA GLU A 440 -9.49 14.97 22.00
C GLU A 440 -8.31 14.18 22.55
N VAL A 441 -7.19 14.83 22.89
CA VAL A 441 -6.09 14.17 23.61
C VAL A 441 -6.29 14.20 25.12
N CYS A 442 -7.10 15.13 25.62
CA CYS A 442 -7.46 15.26 27.04
C CYS A 442 -8.82 14.63 27.35
N LYS A 443 -9.12 13.44 26.82
CA LYS A 443 -10.39 12.75 27.12
C LYS A 443 -10.49 12.37 28.60
N ARG A 444 -11.71 12.41 29.13
CA ARG A 444 -12.05 12.02 30.50
C ARG A 444 -12.48 10.56 30.56
N LYS A 445 -12.67 10.05 31.78
CA LYS A 445 -13.21 8.69 31.98
C LYS A 445 -14.59 8.58 31.33
N GLY A 446 -14.84 7.53 30.54
CA GLY A 446 -16.13 7.33 29.86
C GLY A 446 -16.33 8.19 28.62
N GLU A 447 -15.28 8.85 28.11
CA GLU A 447 -15.30 9.62 26.87
C GLU A 447 -14.62 8.92 25.69
N GLU A 448 -14.34 7.63 25.81
CA GLU A 448 -13.71 6.84 24.77
C GLU A 448 -14.52 6.95 23.46
N TYR A 449 -13.80 7.21 22.36
CA TYR A 449 -14.34 7.36 21.02
C TYR A 449 -15.35 8.51 20.82
N LYS A 450 -15.45 9.44 21.78
CA LYS A 450 -16.21 10.69 21.60
C LYS A 450 -15.39 11.71 20.82
N LEU A 451 -16.05 12.36 19.86
CA LEU A 451 -15.50 13.46 19.08
C LEU A 451 -15.85 14.78 19.74
N PHE A 452 -14.88 15.70 19.81
CA PHE A 452 -15.06 17.02 20.41
C PHE A 452 -14.93 18.14 19.37
N TRP A 453 -15.41 17.88 18.16
CA TRP A 453 -15.28 18.83 17.07
C TRP A 453 -16.19 20.04 17.29
N LYS A 454 -15.65 21.24 17.09
CA LYS A 454 -16.40 22.49 17.22
C LYS A 454 -17.41 22.63 16.08
N PRO A 455 -18.62 23.19 16.30
CA PRO A 455 -19.66 23.33 15.27
C PRO A 455 -19.30 24.29 14.12
N THR A 456 -18.10 24.87 14.16
CA THR A 456 -17.54 25.75 13.14
C THR A 456 -17.07 24.97 11.93
N THR A 457 -17.45 25.44 10.73
CA THR A 457 -17.11 24.83 9.44
C THR A 457 -15.84 25.43 8.81
N ASP A 458 -14.96 25.99 9.64
CA ASP A 458 -13.85 26.83 9.17
C ASP A 458 -12.86 26.06 8.30
N PHE A 459 -12.55 24.81 8.66
CA PHE A 459 -11.64 23.99 7.85
C PHE A 459 -12.26 23.60 6.49
N VAL A 460 -13.58 23.42 6.42
CA VAL A 460 -14.31 23.15 5.17
C VAL A 460 -14.22 24.36 4.25
N ARG A 461 -14.50 25.55 4.80
CA ARG A 461 -14.40 26.82 4.06
C ARG A 461 -12.99 27.10 3.57
N MET A 462 -12.00 26.80 4.41
CA MET A 462 -10.59 26.91 4.05
C MET A 462 -10.22 25.95 2.90
N ALA A 463 -10.64 24.68 2.98
CA ALA A 463 -10.38 23.71 1.93
C ALA A 463 -11.02 24.12 0.59
N ILE A 464 -12.28 24.57 0.60
CA ILE A 464 -12.97 25.09 -0.60
C ILE A 464 -12.21 26.29 -1.17
N ARG A 465 -11.86 27.27 -0.32
CA ARG A 465 -11.16 28.49 -0.76
C ARG A 465 -9.80 28.22 -1.38
N LEU A 466 -9.12 27.15 -0.96
CA LEU A 466 -7.80 26.77 -1.45
C LEU A 466 -7.84 25.63 -2.47
N ASN A 467 -9.03 25.22 -2.92
CA ASN A 467 -9.23 24.09 -3.83
C ASN A 467 -8.55 22.79 -3.34
N ALA A 468 -8.50 22.60 -2.02
CA ALA A 468 -7.89 21.46 -1.36
C ALA A 468 -8.83 20.26 -1.38
N ILE A 469 -8.29 19.05 -1.53
CA ILE A 469 -9.05 17.81 -1.37
C ILE A 469 -9.17 17.51 0.13
N ILE A 470 -10.37 17.22 0.62
CA ILE A 470 -10.55 16.78 2.02
C ILE A 470 -10.56 15.26 2.05
N VAL A 471 -9.64 14.65 2.80
CA VAL A 471 -9.65 13.19 3.05
C VAL A 471 -9.97 12.96 4.52
N PRO A 472 -11.20 12.52 4.87
CA PRO A 472 -11.47 12.17 6.24
C PRO A 472 -10.83 10.85 6.62
N PHE A 473 -10.44 10.73 7.88
CA PHE A 473 -10.01 9.47 8.45
C PHE A 473 -10.56 9.26 9.85
N GLY A 474 -10.56 8.00 10.28
CA GLY A 474 -10.82 7.60 11.66
C GLY A 474 -9.64 6.83 12.25
N ALA A 475 -9.35 7.07 13.53
CA ALA A 475 -8.34 6.35 14.33
C ALA A 475 -9.00 5.64 15.52
N LEU A 476 -8.73 4.34 15.70
CA LEU A 476 -9.26 3.52 16.81
C LEU A 476 -8.15 2.75 17.54
N GLY A 477 -8.44 2.32 18.77
CA GLY A 477 -7.56 1.52 19.63
C GLY A 477 -6.78 2.32 20.67
N GLY A 478 -6.40 3.57 20.37
CA GLY A 478 -5.64 4.42 21.30
C GLY A 478 -6.41 4.76 22.58
N ASP A 479 -7.71 5.02 22.49
CA ASP A 479 -8.55 5.32 23.66
C ASP A 479 -8.67 4.12 24.62
N GLU A 480 -8.56 2.89 24.11
CA GLU A 480 -8.55 1.66 24.93
C GLU A 480 -7.18 1.30 25.49
N ALA A 481 -6.11 1.89 24.95
CA ALA A 481 -4.75 1.54 25.35
C ALA A 481 -4.40 2.10 26.73
N PHE A 482 -5.03 3.19 27.15
CA PHE A 482 -4.73 3.88 28.40
C PHE A 482 -5.86 3.72 29.41
N LYS A 483 -5.48 3.44 30.66
CA LYS A 483 -6.38 3.49 31.80
C LYS A 483 -6.20 4.83 32.52
N VAL A 484 -7.19 5.71 32.45
CA VAL A 484 -7.14 7.01 33.14
C VAL A 484 -7.25 6.83 34.65
N PHE A 485 -6.24 7.28 35.39
CA PHE A 485 -6.24 7.28 36.86
C PHE A 485 -7.03 8.47 37.41
N MET A 486 -6.70 9.68 36.95
CA MET A 486 -7.43 10.92 37.23
C MET A 486 -7.64 11.68 35.94
N ASP A 487 -8.87 12.08 35.65
CA ASP A 487 -9.14 12.99 34.55
C ASP A 487 -9.14 14.46 35.00
N SER A 488 -9.42 15.38 34.08
CA SER A 488 -9.47 16.81 34.38
C SER A 488 -10.45 17.14 35.51
N ASN A 489 -11.59 16.45 35.61
CA ASN A 489 -12.58 16.72 36.65
C ASN A 489 -12.05 16.29 38.01
N ASP A 490 -11.46 15.09 38.09
CA ASP A 490 -10.83 14.59 39.31
C ASP A 490 -9.72 15.55 39.79
N ILE A 491 -8.87 16.02 38.87
CA ILE A 491 -7.76 16.94 39.17
C ILE A 491 -8.29 18.28 39.69
N LEU A 492 -9.29 18.84 39.02
CA LEU A 492 -9.85 20.15 39.38
C LEU A 492 -10.70 20.12 40.65
N GLN A 493 -11.14 18.94 41.09
CA GLN A 493 -11.80 18.72 42.38
C GLN A 493 -10.82 18.35 43.50
N SER A 494 -9.57 18.02 43.15
CA SER A 494 -8.52 17.68 44.12
C SER A 494 -7.88 18.91 44.79
N PRO A 495 -7.12 18.73 45.88
CA PRO A 495 -6.33 19.81 46.49
C PRO A 495 -5.32 20.47 45.53
N LEU A 496 -4.98 19.84 44.40
CA LEU A 496 -4.06 20.37 43.39
C LEU A 496 -4.71 21.44 42.49
N SER A 497 -6.03 21.61 42.54
CA SER A 497 -6.79 22.49 41.64
C SER A 497 -6.25 23.92 41.57
N ASN A 498 -5.92 24.52 42.72
CA ASN A 498 -5.40 25.89 42.76
C ASN A 498 -4.06 26.03 42.04
N VAL A 499 -3.16 25.06 42.23
CA VAL A 499 -1.84 25.04 41.56
C VAL A 499 -2.02 24.83 40.06
N VAL A 500 -2.86 23.86 39.65
CA VAL A 500 -3.14 23.59 38.23
C VAL A 500 -3.75 24.82 37.55
N ARG A 501 -4.73 25.48 38.17
CA ARG A 501 -5.34 26.71 37.65
C ARG A 501 -4.34 27.84 37.50
N GLN A 502 -3.46 28.03 38.49
CA GLN A 502 -2.40 29.04 38.41
C GLN A 502 -1.44 28.75 37.26
N VAL A 503 -0.96 27.51 37.13
CA VAL A 503 -0.03 27.11 36.06
C VAL A 503 -0.67 27.26 34.68
N TYR A 504 -1.89 26.77 34.48
CA TYR A 504 -2.56 26.85 33.18
C TYR A 504 -2.87 28.31 32.80
N THR A 505 -3.27 29.14 33.77
CA THR A 505 -3.46 30.58 33.53
C THR A 505 -2.15 31.28 33.15
N ALA A 506 -1.05 30.99 33.88
CA ALA A 506 0.26 31.57 33.62
C ALA A 506 0.81 31.19 32.24
N LEU A 507 0.50 29.97 31.76
CA LEU A 507 0.90 29.46 30.45
C LEU A 507 -0.11 29.75 29.33
N ASN A 508 -1.20 30.48 29.62
CA ASN A 508 -2.29 30.78 28.68
C ASN A 508 -2.87 29.51 28.02
N LEU A 509 -3.04 28.45 28.82
CA LEU A 509 -3.62 27.16 28.43
C LEU A 509 -5.08 27.07 28.86
N ASP A 510 -5.90 26.38 28.07
CA ASP A 510 -7.29 26.11 28.41
C ASP A 510 -7.40 25.07 29.53
N ILE A 511 -8.14 25.39 30.59
CA ILE A 511 -8.36 24.51 31.74
C ILE A 511 -9.16 23.25 31.35
N GLU A 512 -9.94 23.31 30.27
CA GLU A 512 -10.63 22.14 29.70
C GLU A 512 -9.66 21.18 28.99
N SER A 513 -8.41 21.60 28.75
CA SER A 513 -7.33 20.82 28.14
C SER A 513 -6.30 20.35 29.18
N VAL A 514 -6.71 20.25 30.46
CA VAL A 514 -5.89 19.60 31.48
C VAL A 514 -5.69 18.13 31.12
N HIS A 515 -4.43 17.74 30.93
CA HIS A 515 -4.11 16.37 30.55
C HIS A 515 -4.48 15.40 31.68
N PRO A 516 -5.14 14.28 31.36
CA PRO A 516 -5.44 13.24 32.34
C PRO A 516 -4.14 12.60 32.84
N ILE A 517 -4.15 12.11 34.07
CA ILE A 517 -3.09 11.29 34.64
C ILE A 517 -3.43 9.83 34.35
N SER A 518 -2.52 9.13 33.70
CA SER A 518 -2.68 7.71 33.38
C SER A 518 -2.39 6.82 34.59
N THR A 519 -2.84 5.56 34.54
CA THR A 519 -2.47 4.53 35.52
C THR A 519 -1.18 3.85 35.08
N PHE A 520 -0.21 3.74 35.96
CA PHE A 520 1.02 3.01 35.68
C PHE A 520 0.74 1.50 35.48
N PRO A 521 1.21 0.86 34.40
CA PRO A 521 0.88 -0.53 34.07
C PRO A 521 1.18 -1.51 35.20
N PHE A 522 0.35 -2.55 35.33
CA PHE A 522 0.44 -3.59 36.39
C PHE A 522 0.34 -3.08 37.83
N THR A 523 -0.01 -1.81 38.01
CA THR A 523 -0.25 -1.19 39.31
C THR A 523 -1.55 -0.40 39.26
N ASN A 524 -1.95 0.20 40.39
CA ASN A 524 -2.98 1.23 40.44
C ASN A 524 -2.39 2.56 40.91
N LEU A 525 -1.15 2.86 40.52
CA LEU A 525 -0.49 4.12 40.86
C LEU A 525 -0.63 5.15 39.73
N PRO A 526 -0.67 6.45 40.04
CA PRO A 526 -0.68 7.51 39.03
C PRO A 526 0.64 7.55 38.25
N SER A 527 0.56 7.86 36.96
CA SER A 527 1.71 8.13 36.09
C SER A 527 1.51 9.40 35.30
N ALA A 528 2.44 10.35 35.48
CA ALA A 528 2.51 11.59 34.70
C ALA A 528 2.92 11.35 33.24
N ILE A 529 3.64 10.25 32.98
CA ILE A 529 3.95 9.80 31.62
C ILE A 529 2.83 8.85 31.18
N PRO A 530 2.18 9.06 30.03
CA PRO A 530 1.12 8.19 29.55
C PRO A 530 1.71 6.86 29.07
N PHE A 531 1.77 5.88 29.97
CA PHE A 531 2.14 4.51 29.60
C PHE A 531 0.89 3.73 29.20
N PRO A 532 0.92 2.99 28.08
CA PRO A 532 -0.20 2.15 27.69
C PRO A 532 -0.39 1.04 28.73
N TYR A 533 -1.59 0.98 29.30
CA TYR A 533 -1.99 -0.09 30.22
C TYR A 533 -2.26 -1.39 29.46
N TYR A 534 -2.76 -1.29 28.23
CA TYR A 534 -3.00 -2.40 27.33
C TYR A 534 -2.27 -2.18 26.00
N LEU A 535 -1.70 -3.24 25.43
CA LEU A 535 -1.24 -3.24 24.04
C LEU A 535 -2.43 -3.53 23.13
N LYS A 536 -2.93 -2.47 22.48
CA LYS A 536 -4.06 -2.54 21.56
C LYS A 536 -3.60 -2.32 20.13
N ARG A 537 -4.28 -2.98 19.20
CA ARG A 537 -4.04 -2.70 17.79
C ARG A 537 -4.55 -1.32 17.44
N ILE A 538 -3.79 -0.59 16.62
CA ILE A 538 -4.21 0.70 16.06
C ILE A 538 -4.91 0.44 14.73
N TYR A 539 -6.02 1.14 14.50
CA TYR A 539 -6.74 1.06 13.23
C TYR A 539 -6.89 2.45 12.63
N PHE A 540 -6.59 2.56 11.34
CA PHE A 540 -6.89 3.73 10.54
C PHE A 540 -7.83 3.37 9.39
N HIS A 541 -8.80 4.23 9.14
CA HIS A 541 -9.68 4.13 7.99
C HIS A 541 -9.70 5.46 7.24
N PHE A 542 -9.33 5.47 5.96
CA PHE A 542 -9.49 6.64 5.09
C PHE A 542 -10.81 6.52 4.33
N ALA A 543 -11.67 7.53 4.46
CA ALA A 543 -12.93 7.61 3.74
C ALA A 543 -12.73 8.20 2.34
N GLU A 544 -13.77 8.09 1.49
CA GLU A 544 -13.79 8.69 0.15
C GLU A 544 -13.43 10.19 0.20
N PRO A 545 -12.50 10.68 -0.64
CA PRO A 545 -12.12 12.08 -0.67
C PRO A 545 -13.28 12.98 -1.08
N VAL A 546 -13.29 14.22 -0.58
CA VAL A 546 -14.12 15.30 -1.10
C VAL A 546 -13.27 16.14 -2.03
N ASP A 547 -13.56 16.07 -3.32
CA ASP A 547 -13.06 17.01 -4.29
C ASP A 547 -13.86 18.32 -4.19
N THR A 548 -13.28 19.33 -3.54
CA THR A 548 -13.94 20.63 -3.32
C THR A 548 -14.23 21.40 -4.60
N SER A 549 -13.59 21.06 -5.73
CA SER A 549 -13.85 21.70 -7.04
C SER A 549 -15.16 21.26 -7.68
N ARG A 550 -15.64 20.07 -7.34
CA ARG A 550 -16.88 19.48 -7.89
C ARG A 550 -18.11 19.92 -7.13
N VAL A 551 -17.91 20.66 -6.04
CA VAL A 551 -18.99 21.11 -5.18
C VAL A 551 -19.32 22.55 -5.60
N ASP A 552 -20.46 22.73 -6.30
CA ASP A 552 -20.98 24.06 -6.62
C ASP A 552 -21.46 24.73 -5.32
N PHE A 553 -20.54 25.45 -4.67
CA PHE A 553 -20.69 25.93 -3.31
C PHE A 553 -20.42 27.43 -3.21
N ASP A 554 -21.43 28.16 -2.78
CA ASP A 554 -21.23 29.49 -2.24
C ASP A 554 -20.61 29.35 -0.83
N ILE A 555 -19.40 29.88 -0.64
CA ILE A 555 -18.69 29.92 0.65
C ILE A 555 -19.52 30.67 1.72
N GLY A 556 -20.44 31.54 1.29
CA GLY A 556 -21.42 32.23 2.13
C GLY A 556 -22.53 31.34 2.71
N ASP A 557 -22.82 30.19 2.11
CA ASP A 557 -23.89 29.28 2.54
C ASP A 557 -23.48 28.46 3.77
N ARG A 558 -23.88 28.96 4.95
CA ARG A 558 -23.58 28.34 6.25
C ARG A 558 -24.25 26.99 6.44
N GLU A 559 -25.40 26.73 5.82
CA GLU A 559 -26.15 25.48 5.99
C GLU A 559 -25.50 24.35 5.23
N LYS A 560 -25.12 24.56 3.96
CA LYS A 560 -24.42 23.53 3.18
C LYS A 560 -23.04 23.18 3.75
N CYS A 561 -22.29 24.18 4.26
CA CYS A 561 -21.04 23.89 4.97
C CYS A 561 -21.27 23.00 6.21
N ARG A 562 -22.38 23.21 6.92
CA ARG A 562 -22.76 22.40 8.09
C ARG A 562 -23.21 21.00 7.68
N GLU A 563 -23.86 20.85 6.53
CA GLU A 563 -24.27 19.55 6.00
C GLU A 563 -23.05 18.69 5.67
N LEU A 564 -22.07 19.22 4.92
CA LEU A 564 -20.82 18.53 4.62
C LEU A 564 -20.06 18.14 5.91
N TYR A 565 -20.03 19.06 6.88
CA TYR A 565 -19.44 18.83 8.18
C TYR A 565 -20.18 17.74 8.97
N ARG A 566 -21.52 17.77 9.05
CA ARG A 566 -22.35 16.81 9.79
C ARG A 566 -22.34 15.42 9.17
N ALA A 567 -22.40 15.34 7.85
CA ALA A 567 -22.29 14.08 7.10
C ALA A 567 -20.94 13.39 7.33
N ARG A 568 -19.95 14.07 7.90
CA ARG A 568 -18.60 13.53 8.15
C ARG A 568 -18.24 13.46 9.64
N ALA A 569 -18.91 14.23 10.50
CA ALA A 569 -18.74 14.25 11.96
C ALA A 569 -19.72 13.35 12.75
N ALA A 570 -20.75 12.79 12.12
CA ALA A 570 -21.84 12.15 12.84
C ALA A 570 -21.48 10.80 13.50
N ARG A 571 -21.57 10.76 14.84
CA ARG A 571 -22.20 9.64 15.57
C ARG A 571 -23.59 10.15 15.98
N LYS A 572 -24.66 9.69 15.32
CA LYS A 572 -26.02 9.90 15.84
C LYS A 572 -26.31 8.85 16.90
N ASP A 573 -27.03 9.30 17.93
CA ASP A 573 -27.53 8.49 19.03
C ASP A 573 -28.30 7.24 18.56
N GLY A 574 -28.57 6.33 19.50
CA GLY A 574 -29.32 5.11 19.25
C GLY A 574 -30.77 5.36 18.85
N SER A 575 -31.01 5.70 17.59
CA SER A 575 -32.27 5.51 16.88
C SER A 575 -32.01 5.52 15.37
N GLN A 576 -32.88 4.86 14.62
CA GLN A 576 -32.61 4.32 13.29
C GLN A 576 -32.17 5.35 12.20
N THR A 577 -31.46 4.78 11.22
CA THR A 577 -31.22 5.22 9.81
C THR A 577 -30.06 6.17 9.42
N GLU A 578 -29.20 5.57 8.57
CA GLU A 578 -28.26 6.03 7.53
C GLU A 578 -26.94 6.80 7.81
N LYS A 579 -25.86 6.04 7.57
CA LYS A 579 -24.64 6.28 6.77
C LYS A 579 -23.85 7.58 6.99
N SER A 580 -22.95 7.53 7.97
CA SER A 580 -21.49 7.65 7.79
C SER A 580 -20.83 7.43 9.16
N PHE A 581 -19.58 6.97 9.19
CA PHE A 581 -18.80 6.58 10.39
C PHE A 581 -19.30 5.36 11.20
N THR A 582 -20.61 5.12 11.32
CA THR A 582 -21.18 4.02 12.15
C THR A 582 -21.12 2.63 11.51
N SER A 583 -20.98 2.53 10.18
CA SER A 583 -20.81 1.24 9.50
C SER A 583 -19.47 0.59 9.84
N CYS A 584 -18.44 1.40 10.14
CA CYS A 584 -17.10 0.93 10.49
C CYS A 584 -17.06 0.31 11.90
N THR A 585 -17.80 0.87 12.87
CA THR A 585 -17.85 0.34 14.25
C THR A 585 -18.72 -0.93 14.36
N LYS A 586 -19.83 -1.01 13.60
CA LYS A 586 -20.72 -2.18 13.62
C LYS A 586 -20.16 -3.39 12.86
N ALA A 587 -19.56 -3.19 11.69
CA ALA A 587 -18.89 -4.28 10.96
C ALA A 587 -17.72 -4.87 11.76
N TYR A 588 -17.00 -4.01 12.50
CA TYR A 588 -15.88 -4.40 13.34
C TYR A 588 -16.30 -5.17 14.61
N LEU A 589 -17.36 -4.74 15.31
CA LEU A 589 -17.94 -5.50 16.45
C LEU A 589 -18.46 -6.89 16.00
N LEU A 590 -19.04 -6.99 14.80
CA LEU A 590 -19.52 -8.26 14.25
C LEU A 590 -18.35 -9.21 13.90
N PHE A 591 -17.30 -8.69 13.24
CA PHE A 591 -16.11 -9.47 12.86
C PHE A 591 -15.32 -9.95 14.08
N PHE A 592 -15.18 -9.13 15.13
CA PHE A 592 -14.48 -9.51 16.36
C PHE A 592 -15.23 -10.58 17.16
N SER A 593 -16.57 -10.52 17.18
CA SER A 593 -17.40 -11.52 17.86
C SER A 593 -17.17 -12.91 17.25
N VAL A 594 -17.12 -12.98 15.91
CA VAL A 594 -16.91 -14.22 15.16
C VAL A 594 -15.48 -14.74 15.31
N VAL A 595 -14.46 -13.89 15.12
CA VAL A 595 -13.04 -14.30 15.21
C VAL A 595 -12.63 -14.66 16.65
N SER A 596 -13.14 -13.95 17.65
CA SER A 596 -12.88 -14.27 19.07
C SER A 596 -13.57 -15.57 19.48
N PHE A 597 -14.79 -15.83 18.97
CA PHE A 597 -15.50 -17.09 19.17
C PHE A 597 -14.77 -18.26 18.51
N VAL A 598 -14.31 -18.12 17.26
CA VAL A 598 -13.54 -19.15 16.55
C VAL A 598 -12.20 -19.43 17.24
N ARG A 599 -11.46 -18.40 17.68
CA ARG A 599 -10.20 -18.59 18.44
C ARG A 599 -10.43 -19.25 19.80
N TRP A 600 -11.51 -18.91 20.49
CA TRP A 600 -11.88 -19.54 21.76
C TRP A 600 -12.25 -21.02 21.57
N GLN A 601 -13.04 -21.34 20.53
CA GLN A 601 -13.37 -22.71 20.12
C GLN A 601 -12.11 -23.50 19.75
N MET A 602 -11.20 -22.93 18.97
CA MET A 602 -9.92 -23.57 18.62
C MET A 602 -9.00 -23.77 19.84
N SER A 603 -8.99 -22.84 20.80
CA SER A 603 -8.22 -23.03 22.04
C SER A 603 -8.81 -24.12 22.92
N LYS A 604 -10.15 -24.23 22.99
CA LYS A 604 -10.85 -25.29 23.72
C LYS A 604 -10.65 -26.64 23.04
N LEU A 605 -10.64 -26.68 21.71
CA LEU A 605 -10.35 -27.87 20.93
C LEU A 605 -8.89 -28.33 21.11
N LYS A 606 -7.91 -27.40 21.11
CA LYS A 606 -6.50 -27.71 21.43
C LYS A 606 -6.33 -28.24 22.86
N MET A 607 -7.01 -27.64 23.83
CA MET A 607 -6.95 -28.05 25.24
C MET A 607 -7.61 -29.42 25.44
N TYR A 608 -8.75 -29.66 24.78
CA TYR A 608 -9.45 -30.94 24.82
C TYR A 608 -8.63 -32.06 24.16
N LEU A 609 -8.03 -31.79 22.99
CA LEU A 609 -7.16 -32.73 22.29
C LEU A 609 -5.86 -33.02 23.08
N SER A 610 -5.30 -32.04 23.80
CA SER A 610 -4.12 -32.29 24.63
C SER A 610 -4.41 -33.06 25.92
N GLU A 611 -5.62 -32.92 26.48
CA GLU A 611 -6.03 -33.64 27.69
C GLU A 611 -6.57 -35.06 27.41
N HIS A 612 -7.11 -35.32 26.21
CA HIS A 612 -7.86 -36.56 25.93
C HIS A 612 -7.23 -37.45 24.84
N CYS A 613 -6.25 -36.96 24.07
CA CYS A 613 -5.55 -37.78 23.07
C CYS A 613 -4.17 -38.23 23.55
N HIS A 614 -4.14 -39.08 24.59
CA HIS A 614 -3.02 -39.99 24.85
C HIS A 614 -3.32 -41.35 24.25
N LEU A 615 -3.18 -41.49 22.92
CA LEU A 615 -3.10 -42.81 22.27
C LEU A 615 -2.28 -42.71 20.98
N VAL A 616 -1.10 -43.32 21.04
CA VAL A 616 -0.16 -43.65 19.96
C VAL A 616 -0.86 -44.57 18.97
N ILE A 617 -0.81 -44.30 17.65
CA ILE A 617 -0.31 -45.25 16.62
C ILE A 617 0.34 -44.46 15.45
N PRO A 618 1.61 -44.76 15.11
CA PRO A 618 2.32 -44.31 13.90
C PRO A 618 2.00 -45.23 12.71
N GLY A 619 1.84 -44.66 11.52
CA GLY A 619 1.71 -45.42 10.28
C GLY A 619 0.35 -45.27 9.59
N LEU A 620 0.15 -44.15 8.92
CA LEU A 620 -0.80 -43.99 7.80
C LEU A 620 -0.38 -42.78 6.96
N ILE A 621 0.85 -42.84 6.46
CA ILE A 621 1.29 -42.09 5.29
C ILE A 621 1.68 -43.15 4.27
N ALA A 622 0.77 -43.46 3.34
CA ALA A 622 1.09 -44.18 2.11
C ALA A 622 0.02 -43.89 1.03
N SER A 623 0.39 -42.99 0.12
CA SER A 623 -0.05 -42.92 -1.30
C SER A 623 -1.45 -42.33 -1.65
N PRO A 624 -1.56 -41.70 -2.84
CA PRO A 624 -2.42 -40.55 -3.09
C PRO A 624 -3.77 -40.93 -3.72
N LEU A 625 -4.84 -40.25 -3.30
CA LEU A 625 -6.13 -40.28 -3.98
C LEU A 625 -6.44 -38.89 -4.52
N ALA A 626 -6.04 -38.70 -5.78
CA ALA A 626 -6.70 -37.80 -6.69
C ALA A 626 -8.16 -38.27 -6.84
N SER A 627 -9.11 -37.47 -6.35
CA SER A 627 -10.38 -37.19 -7.02
C SER A 627 -11.25 -36.32 -6.11
N SER A 628 -11.75 -35.24 -6.70
CA SER A 628 -12.83 -34.41 -6.20
C SER A 628 -13.95 -35.22 -5.53
N LYS A 629 -14.18 -35.02 -4.23
CA LYS A 629 -15.49 -35.18 -3.60
C LYS A 629 -15.52 -34.49 -2.23
N LYS A 630 -16.53 -33.63 -2.08
CA LYS A 630 -16.92 -32.85 -0.89
C LYS A 630 -16.76 -33.66 0.40
N MET A 631 -16.02 -33.12 1.36
CA MET A 631 -16.17 -33.50 2.77
C MET A 631 -17.51 -32.93 3.26
N VAL A 632 -18.57 -33.74 3.19
CA VAL A 632 -19.84 -33.41 3.83
C VAL A 632 -19.67 -33.76 5.30
N ILE A 633 -19.51 -32.73 6.14
CA ILE A 633 -19.57 -32.89 7.59
C ILE A 633 -21.04 -33.15 7.94
N ASP A 634 -21.34 -34.37 8.40
CA ASP A 634 -22.67 -34.77 8.82
C ASP A 634 -23.03 -34.06 10.14
N LEU A 635 -23.90 -33.05 10.06
CA LEU A 635 -24.34 -32.24 11.20
C LEU A 635 -25.10 -33.06 12.27
N ASN A 636 -25.54 -34.29 11.96
CA ASN A 636 -26.23 -35.15 12.93
C ASN A 636 -25.31 -35.69 14.03
N VAL A 637 -23.98 -35.67 13.85
CA VAL A 637 -23.04 -36.09 14.89
C VAL A 637 -22.85 -35.00 15.96
N PHE A 638 -23.09 -33.74 15.61
CA PHE A 638 -22.87 -32.60 16.52
C PHE A 638 -24.01 -32.36 17.51
N THR A 639 -25.23 -32.82 17.21
CA THR A 639 -26.41 -32.61 18.07
C THR A 639 -26.55 -33.59 19.23
N THR A 640 -25.77 -34.68 19.24
CA THR A 640 -25.96 -35.79 20.20
C THR A 640 -25.03 -35.70 21.42
N LEU A 641 -24.05 -34.78 21.44
CA LEU A 641 -22.97 -34.77 22.43
C LEU A 641 -22.91 -33.52 23.35
N LEU A 642 -23.83 -32.56 23.24
CA LEU A 642 -23.84 -31.35 24.09
C LEU A 642 -25.26 -30.98 24.53
N PRO A 643 -25.54 -30.87 25.86
CA PRO A 643 -26.85 -30.44 26.34
C PRO A 643 -26.87 -28.91 26.48
N TRP A 644 -27.46 -28.19 25.52
CA TRP A 644 -27.78 -26.76 25.66
C TRP A 644 -29.20 -26.46 25.11
N PRO A 645 -29.90 -25.42 25.62
CA PRO A 645 -31.33 -25.22 25.37
C PRO A 645 -31.62 -24.83 23.92
N ARG A 646 -32.68 -25.42 23.33
CA ARG A 646 -33.12 -25.18 21.94
C ARG A 646 -33.42 -23.72 21.61
N ASP A 647 -33.71 -22.89 22.61
CA ASP A 647 -34.21 -21.53 22.41
C ASP A 647 -33.13 -20.56 21.91
N PHE A 648 -31.85 -20.83 22.18
CA PHE A 648 -30.74 -19.98 21.69
C PHE A 648 -30.41 -20.21 20.20
N PHE A 649 -30.71 -21.41 19.68
CA PHE A 649 -30.49 -21.74 18.26
C PHE A 649 -31.53 -21.10 17.34
N ILE A 650 -32.74 -20.82 17.85
CA ILE A 650 -33.82 -20.19 17.08
C ILE A 650 -33.55 -18.69 16.91
N GLU A 651 -32.99 -18.01 17.92
CA GLU A 651 -32.71 -16.57 17.88
C GLU A 651 -31.61 -16.20 16.87
N VAL A 652 -30.57 -17.04 16.73
CA VAL A 652 -29.49 -16.86 15.75
C VAL A 652 -29.97 -17.12 14.31
N LEU A 653 -30.90 -18.06 14.12
CA LEU A 653 -31.50 -18.38 12.82
C LEU A 653 -32.57 -17.35 12.41
N GLU A 654 -33.34 -16.80 13.34
CA GLU A 654 -34.31 -15.74 13.06
C GLU A 654 -33.65 -14.40 12.69
N ILE A 655 -32.50 -14.06 13.29
CA ILE A 655 -31.70 -12.89 12.89
C ILE A 655 -31.15 -13.04 11.46
N HIS A 656 -30.91 -14.27 11.00
CA HIS A 656 -30.42 -14.57 9.64
C HIS A 656 -31.52 -14.88 8.61
N GLY A 657 -32.78 -15.02 9.03
CA GLY A 657 -33.92 -15.32 8.17
C GLY A 657 -34.29 -14.22 7.16
N GLN A 658 -33.69 -13.03 7.25
CA GLN A 658 -34.00 -11.90 6.36
C GLN A 658 -33.03 -11.70 5.18
N THR A 659 -31.98 -12.52 5.02
CA THR A 659 -31.12 -12.46 3.83
C THR A 659 -31.14 -13.77 3.06
N LYS A 660 -31.98 -13.82 2.02
CA LYS A 660 -31.99 -14.91 1.03
C LYS A 660 -30.69 -14.91 0.22
N THR A 661 -29.65 -15.63 0.65
CA THR A 661 -28.71 -16.34 -0.26
C THR A 661 -27.73 -17.23 0.53
N PRO A 662 -27.73 -18.57 0.34
CA PRO A 662 -26.79 -19.51 0.96
C PRO A 662 -25.30 -19.29 0.60
N GLN A 663 -25.00 -18.50 -0.43
CA GLN A 663 -23.64 -18.27 -0.94
C GLN A 663 -22.73 -17.52 0.04
N ARG A 664 -23.27 -16.53 0.77
CA ARG A 664 -22.49 -15.69 1.71
C ARG A 664 -22.06 -16.42 2.98
N ILE A 665 -22.83 -17.43 3.42
CA ILE A 665 -22.48 -18.24 4.59
C ILE A 665 -21.28 -19.15 4.25
N LYS A 666 -21.17 -19.60 2.99
CA LYS A 666 -20.03 -20.40 2.51
C LYS A 666 -18.75 -19.56 2.43
N GLU A 667 -18.83 -18.32 1.96
CA GLU A 667 -17.70 -17.38 1.91
C GLU A 667 -17.16 -17.02 3.30
N ILE A 668 -18.05 -16.83 4.29
CA ILE A 668 -17.65 -16.53 5.68
C ILE A 668 -16.98 -17.73 6.36
N LEU A 669 -17.43 -18.95 6.08
CA LEU A 669 -16.84 -20.17 6.65
C LEU A 669 -15.49 -20.52 5.99
N GLU A 670 -15.34 -20.34 4.68
CA GLU A 670 -14.08 -20.55 3.96
C GLU A 670 -12.99 -19.55 4.41
N PHE A 671 -13.36 -18.32 4.78
CA PHE A 671 -12.41 -17.33 5.30
C PHE A 671 -11.90 -17.61 6.71
N SER A 672 -12.59 -18.47 7.48
CA SER A 672 -12.23 -18.82 8.86
C SER A 672 -11.34 -20.06 8.99
N ALA A 673 -11.13 -20.77 7.88
CA ALA A 673 -10.27 -21.96 7.80
C ALA A 673 -8.84 -21.66 7.29
N ILE A 674 -8.52 -20.40 7.00
CA ILE A 674 -7.16 -19.85 6.75
C ILE A 674 -6.71 -19.12 8.03
#